data_AF-A0A0G1RJ70-F1
#
_entry.id   AF-A0A0G1RJ70-F1
#
_cell.length_a   1.000
_cell.length_b   1.000
_cell.length_c   1.000
_cell.angle_alpha   90.00
_cell.angle_beta   90.00
_cell.angle_gamma   90.00
#
_symmetry.space_group_name_H-M   'P 1'
#
loop_
_entity.id
_entity.type
_entity.pdbx_description
1 polymer ?
#
loop_
_entity_poly.entity_id
_entity_poly.type
_entity_poly.pdbx_seq_one_letter_code
_entity_poly.pdbx_strand_id
1 'polypeptide(L)'
;MAIQNDFTIYPKTKVIRHTSGTTVWTAIQFYSYLMDTFDEPGYLTYQTPIRFNTPTSFTMLNGWFLDNGDGSDILQFLTGGGIDTSGYATVADPVYMMDVDAETAAFVAGDLDLPITDDGVTVGPLLSFKANYPTATTARFWVRDTRAVPAAIAATSDILVTGGTGNYNANTLGPSVSGEEVYLNLFTIASFAGTPDPQVYIYQNHPVSGTRTRIAEWSNLTNWDRGTIDILFPIRLGGALINGGAFTTLVRQTGDTYTFVESTVTESGRTPIATETSSDTVNITKGEYYMFYTSVSNPAYTVGTIIQNVATGGATPPTWYAEITAHTNWSATSGYITLRGLRGSPADTNAIYVGATQLGTATVNGKVGDTIVSYDTETTAPIAGDRDKPVDGSISTAERILRAFKSDTGSGKLLLQVYHTHGAIDGRTYTGTTRDLLYKQFVDNDVITAAAGGSALLNVTLDATITPTTIISGYSDVTVAHMNGTVSVGTFSGTFTPGERVSWTGGEAIMIYSDGSSIMFLGNVTAETNLNVATTVITGNISTKTCQIVGTVGLTDDNTQNFEFSLQSTGALYSVFIEGGSIYEAGRSLSDIYAYLQFYVRDGQDVSSRTIYTSNGSAITTKAAEEYIKADPAYSATKTAPYGTLAGSTFFGATGVWLQGMQTADNNNIKLTDTNAAKDTFTLRQPYTAITVSISNTRQDDRIAVYLESGTTTLPDKTTYTSHNVNNAQGDITFERDTGAMSLDTPTSGTIIVVDNSPTQEHRYRFVSRNSTTDPAIFSLPSPKRTGTAGASSTGQTLDAPGATFVTWAIQVGDIIRRTNGAGGWAYVTAITDEDTLTTTLLSAGSGWANTETFELNALVVTYTNADKFFVPFLDVIEASGSDASPGIESVTLTYDSTAGDREVVIEIRNVKLIQFTLKVSPK
;
A
#
# COMPACT_ATOMS: atom_id res chain seq x y z
N MET A 1 0.45 -12.08 47.57
CA MET A 1 -0.77 -11.65 48.28
C MET A 1 -1.73 -12.82 48.34
N ALA A 2 -2.76 -12.79 49.20
CA ALA A 2 -3.77 -13.84 49.23
C ALA A 2 -4.95 -13.44 48.33
N ILE A 3 -5.49 -14.38 47.56
CA ILE A 3 -6.60 -14.16 46.61
C ILE A 3 -7.84 -13.51 47.25
N GLN A 4 -8.12 -13.82 48.52
CA GLN A 4 -9.21 -13.22 49.31
C GLN A 4 -9.13 -11.69 49.49
N ASN A 5 -7.95 -11.08 49.25
CA ASN A 5 -7.80 -9.62 49.31
C ASN A 5 -8.27 -8.95 48.01
N ASP A 6 -8.25 -9.69 46.91
CA ASP A 6 -8.55 -9.16 45.58
C ASP A 6 -10.04 -9.36 45.23
N PHE A 7 -10.64 -10.46 45.69
CA PHE A 7 -12.04 -10.82 45.40
C PHE A 7 -12.95 -10.79 46.63
N THR A 8 -14.12 -10.16 46.50
CA THR A 8 -15.15 -10.08 47.54
C THR A 8 -16.42 -10.84 47.13
N ILE A 9 -16.98 -11.62 48.07
CA ILE A 9 -18.22 -12.39 47.88
C ILE A 9 -19.38 -11.67 48.58
N TYR A 10 -20.45 -11.40 47.84
CA TYR A 10 -21.67 -10.77 48.33
C TYR A 10 -22.80 -11.81 48.42
N PRO A 11 -22.94 -12.52 49.55
CA PRO A 11 -23.81 -13.68 49.64
C PRO A 11 -25.32 -13.36 49.57
N LYS A 12 -25.72 -12.12 49.89
CA LYS A 12 -27.12 -11.69 49.83
C LYS A 12 -27.62 -11.54 48.39
N THR A 13 -26.81 -10.93 47.52
CA THR A 13 -27.15 -10.73 46.09
C THR A 13 -26.61 -11.86 45.20
N LYS A 14 -25.84 -12.79 45.79
CA LYS A 14 -25.11 -13.87 45.12
C LYS A 14 -24.19 -13.35 44.02
N VAL A 15 -23.37 -12.35 44.34
CA VAL A 15 -22.42 -11.72 43.41
C VAL A 15 -20.99 -11.93 43.91
N ILE A 16 -20.05 -12.13 42.98
CA ILE A 16 -18.61 -12.17 43.24
C ILE A 16 -17.96 -11.06 42.42
N ARG A 17 -17.19 -10.19 43.08
CA ARG A 17 -16.52 -9.04 42.45
C ARG A 17 -15.02 -9.09 42.69
N HIS A 18 -14.24 -8.65 41.72
CA HIS A 18 -12.89 -8.18 41.99
C HIS A 18 -12.99 -6.75 42.55
N THR A 19 -12.21 -6.45 43.58
CA THR A 19 -12.37 -5.23 44.39
C THR A 19 -11.06 -4.49 44.65
N SER A 20 -9.91 -5.15 44.51
CA SER A 20 -8.61 -4.52 44.66
C SER A 20 -7.49 -5.38 44.07
N GLY A 21 -6.33 -4.78 43.82
CA GLY A 21 -5.15 -5.50 43.34
C GLY A 21 -5.02 -5.56 41.82
N THR A 22 -3.86 -6.03 41.36
CA THR A 22 -3.52 -6.24 39.94
C THR A 22 -2.99 -7.65 39.68
N THR A 23 -3.11 -8.54 40.67
CA THR A 23 -2.60 -9.91 40.55
C THR A 23 -3.54 -10.73 39.69
N VAL A 24 -3.00 -11.37 38.65
CA VAL A 24 -3.76 -12.33 37.84
C VAL A 24 -3.69 -13.71 38.50
N TRP A 25 -4.86 -14.30 38.74
CA TRP A 25 -5.03 -15.60 39.38
C TRP A 25 -5.48 -16.66 38.38
N THR A 26 -5.00 -17.88 38.52
CA THR A 26 -5.52 -18.98 37.68
C THR A 26 -6.97 -19.32 38.07
N ALA A 27 -7.78 -19.74 37.09
CA ALA A 27 -9.16 -20.15 37.31
C ALA A 27 -9.27 -21.29 38.35
N ILE A 28 -8.26 -22.17 38.43
CA ILE A 28 -8.19 -23.21 39.46
C ILE A 28 -7.91 -22.67 40.86
N GLN A 29 -7.09 -21.62 41.00
CA GLN A 29 -6.89 -20.93 42.28
C GLN A 29 -8.18 -20.21 42.71
N PHE A 30 -8.86 -19.56 41.77
CA PHE A 30 -10.16 -18.93 42.03
C PHE A 30 -11.20 -19.97 42.46
N TYR A 31 -11.29 -21.10 41.77
CA TYR A 31 -12.13 -22.23 42.18
C TYR A 31 -11.80 -22.71 43.59
N SER A 32 -10.52 -22.93 43.90
CA SER A 32 -10.09 -23.43 45.21
C SER A 32 -10.44 -22.46 46.33
N TYR A 33 -10.21 -21.15 46.11
CA TYR A 33 -10.64 -20.09 47.03
C TYR A 33 -12.14 -20.13 47.33
N LEU A 34 -12.97 -20.28 46.30
CA LEU A 34 -14.41 -20.36 46.48
C LEU A 34 -14.82 -21.63 47.24
N MET A 35 -14.17 -22.78 46.99
CA MET A 35 -14.46 -24.00 47.73
C MET A 35 -14.09 -23.88 49.21
N ASP A 36 -12.88 -23.40 49.50
CA ASP A 36 -12.42 -23.22 50.87
C ASP A 36 -13.32 -22.23 51.63
N THR A 37 -13.72 -21.13 50.98
CA THR A 37 -14.59 -20.12 51.60
C THR A 37 -15.99 -20.66 51.90
N PHE A 38 -16.54 -21.51 51.03
CA PHE A 38 -17.88 -22.08 51.24
C PHE A 38 -17.90 -23.28 52.19
N ASP A 39 -16.74 -23.85 52.54
CA ASP A 39 -16.59 -24.84 53.60
C ASP A 39 -16.51 -24.19 55.00
N GLU A 40 -16.32 -22.87 55.07
CA GLU A 40 -16.30 -22.15 56.34
C GLU A 40 -17.71 -22.05 56.97
N PRO A 41 -17.84 -22.13 58.32
CA PRO A 41 -19.13 -22.14 59.00
C PRO A 41 -20.07 -20.98 58.65
N GLY A 42 -19.52 -19.80 58.31
CA GLY A 42 -20.28 -18.62 57.91
C GLY A 42 -20.96 -18.72 56.54
N TYR A 43 -20.52 -19.67 55.70
CA TYR A 43 -21.01 -19.84 54.34
C TYR A 43 -21.72 -21.18 54.08
N LEU A 44 -21.71 -22.12 55.03
CA LEU A 44 -22.37 -23.43 54.92
C LEU A 44 -23.88 -23.37 54.62
N THR A 45 -24.54 -22.23 54.87
CA THR A 45 -25.96 -22.02 54.54
C THR A 45 -26.21 -21.71 53.07
N TYR A 46 -25.19 -21.37 52.30
CA TYR A 46 -25.30 -21.01 50.89
C TYR A 46 -24.89 -22.18 50.00
N GLN A 47 -25.56 -22.31 48.86
CA GLN A 47 -25.22 -23.33 47.87
C GLN A 47 -23.90 -22.98 47.17
N THR A 48 -23.10 -24.01 46.87
CA THR A 48 -21.79 -23.88 46.22
C THR A 48 -21.87 -23.07 44.91
N PRO A 49 -20.95 -22.11 44.67
CA PRO A 49 -21.08 -21.15 43.57
C PRO A 49 -20.54 -21.63 42.23
N ILE A 50 -19.66 -22.62 42.22
CA ILE A 50 -18.92 -23.03 41.02
C ILE A 50 -18.69 -24.54 41.04
N ARG A 51 -18.56 -25.17 39.87
CA ARG A 51 -18.04 -26.54 39.71
C ARG A 51 -16.94 -26.59 38.67
N PHE A 52 -16.07 -27.58 38.76
CA PHE A 52 -15.18 -27.95 37.66
C PHE A 52 -15.88 -28.96 36.74
N ASN A 53 -15.76 -28.76 35.42
CA ASN A 53 -16.18 -29.74 34.42
C ASN A 53 -14.96 -30.56 33.95
N THR A 54 -13.84 -29.85 33.75
CA THR A 54 -12.51 -30.40 33.47
C THR A 54 -11.49 -29.58 34.27
N PRO A 55 -10.20 -29.96 34.33
CA PRO A 55 -9.18 -29.15 35.01
C PRO A 55 -9.03 -27.71 34.49
N THR A 56 -9.64 -27.37 33.35
CA THR A 56 -9.50 -26.07 32.68
C THR A 56 -10.84 -25.49 32.20
N SER A 57 -11.96 -26.04 32.66
CA SER A 57 -13.31 -25.54 32.35
C SER A 57 -14.18 -25.60 33.60
N PHE A 58 -14.81 -24.47 33.91
CA PHE A 58 -15.61 -24.28 35.12
C PHE A 58 -17.00 -23.76 34.75
N THR A 59 -18.00 -24.09 35.58
CA THR A 59 -19.37 -23.56 35.43
C THR A 59 -19.84 -22.93 36.74
N MET A 60 -20.35 -21.71 36.66
CA MET A 60 -21.05 -21.04 37.75
C MET A 60 -22.41 -21.69 37.99
N LEU A 61 -22.77 -21.90 39.24
CA LEU A 61 -23.97 -22.64 39.64
C LEU A 61 -24.88 -21.81 40.55
N ASN A 62 -26.10 -22.30 40.76
CA ASN A 62 -27.02 -21.83 41.80
C ASN A 62 -27.34 -20.32 41.76
N GLY A 63 -27.19 -19.72 40.57
CA GLY A 63 -27.47 -18.31 40.29
C GLY A 63 -26.39 -17.36 40.79
N TRP A 64 -25.19 -17.85 41.16
CA TRP A 64 -24.06 -16.99 41.53
C TRP A 64 -23.53 -16.23 40.33
N PHE A 65 -23.54 -14.90 40.41
CA PHE A 65 -23.15 -13.98 39.36
C PHE A 65 -21.68 -13.58 39.46
N LEU A 66 -20.97 -13.62 38.33
CA LEU A 66 -19.58 -13.21 38.20
C LEU A 66 -19.53 -11.81 37.59
N ASP A 67 -19.12 -10.81 38.38
CA ASP A 67 -19.24 -9.40 37.98
C ASP A 67 -18.13 -8.96 37.02
N ASN A 68 -18.45 -8.94 35.72
CA ASN A 68 -17.57 -8.46 34.67
C ASN A 68 -17.91 -7.03 34.19
N GLY A 69 -18.66 -6.27 34.98
CA GLY A 69 -18.97 -4.87 34.68
C GLY A 69 -17.94 -3.88 35.22
N ASP A 70 -18.24 -2.61 35.02
CA ASP A 70 -17.39 -1.49 35.40
C ASP A 70 -17.12 -1.50 36.91
N GLY A 71 -15.83 -1.42 37.27
CA GLY A 71 -15.37 -1.41 38.66
C GLY A 71 -14.98 -2.78 39.21
N SER A 72 -15.48 -3.88 38.64
CA SER A 72 -15.03 -5.23 38.97
C SER A 72 -14.08 -5.78 37.91
N ASP A 73 -14.49 -5.81 36.64
CA ASP A 73 -13.66 -6.34 35.52
C ASP A 73 -13.02 -7.71 35.82
N ILE A 74 -13.74 -8.55 36.57
CA ILE A 74 -13.20 -9.74 37.24
C ILE A 74 -12.47 -10.70 36.31
N LEU A 75 -12.86 -10.76 35.02
CA LEU A 75 -12.26 -11.66 34.04
C LEU A 75 -10.86 -11.27 33.61
N GLN A 76 -10.51 -9.98 33.72
CA GLN A 76 -9.16 -9.49 33.40
C GLN A 76 -8.13 -10.09 34.37
N PHE A 77 -8.56 -10.45 35.58
CA PHE A 77 -7.73 -10.98 36.66
C PHE A 77 -7.74 -12.52 36.75
N LEU A 78 -8.28 -13.20 35.74
CA LEU A 78 -8.32 -14.66 35.66
C LEU A 78 -7.54 -15.19 34.45
N THR A 79 -7.00 -16.40 34.57
CA THR A 79 -6.22 -17.06 33.51
C THR A 79 -6.29 -18.60 33.59
N GLY A 80 -5.83 -19.32 32.56
CA GLY A 80 -5.61 -20.78 32.62
C GLY A 80 -6.85 -21.68 32.60
N GLY A 81 -8.06 -21.14 32.43
CA GLY A 81 -9.28 -21.94 32.28
C GLY A 81 -10.52 -21.13 31.91
N GLY A 82 -11.42 -21.73 31.13
CA GLY A 82 -12.67 -21.08 30.69
C GLY A 82 -13.78 -21.16 31.76
N ILE A 83 -14.71 -20.21 31.72
CA ILE A 83 -15.83 -20.11 32.65
C ILE A 83 -17.14 -20.00 31.87
N ASP A 84 -18.12 -20.81 32.22
CA ASP A 84 -19.50 -20.76 31.70
C ASP A 84 -20.48 -20.43 32.82
N THR A 85 -21.57 -19.75 32.49
CA THR A 85 -22.65 -19.36 33.41
C THR A 85 -23.99 -20.00 33.03
N SER A 86 -23.97 -21.05 32.19
CA SER A 86 -25.14 -21.83 31.82
C SER A 86 -25.98 -22.24 33.04
N GLY A 87 -27.26 -21.90 33.01
CA GLY A 87 -28.19 -22.09 34.13
C GLY A 87 -28.70 -20.80 34.77
N TYR A 88 -28.17 -19.62 34.42
CA TYR A 88 -28.71 -18.34 34.90
C TYR A 88 -30.18 -18.11 34.50
N ALA A 89 -30.64 -18.71 33.41
CA ALA A 89 -32.04 -18.62 32.98
C ALA A 89 -32.98 -19.62 33.67
N THR A 90 -32.45 -20.66 34.34
CA THR A 90 -33.24 -21.78 34.86
C THR A 90 -33.32 -21.85 36.38
N VAL A 91 -32.62 -20.95 37.07
CA VAL A 91 -32.75 -20.76 38.52
C VAL A 91 -34.05 -20.02 38.87
N ALA A 92 -34.50 -20.14 40.12
CA ALA A 92 -35.75 -19.52 40.59
C ALA A 92 -35.76 -17.99 40.43
N ASP A 93 -34.60 -17.34 40.67
CA ASP A 93 -34.39 -15.90 40.48
C ASP A 93 -33.42 -15.69 39.30
N PRO A 94 -33.92 -15.73 38.05
CA PRO A 94 -33.07 -15.72 36.86
C PRO A 94 -32.31 -14.40 36.72
N VAL A 95 -31.18 -14.46 36.03
CA VAL A 95 -30.40 -13.27 35.67
C VAL A 95 -30.75 -12.88 34.25
N TYR A 96 -31.11 -11.61 34.06
CA TYR A 96 -31.34 -11.00 32.76
C TYR A 96 -30.25 -9.98 32.44
N MET A 97 -29.88 -9.91 31.16
CA MET A 97 -29.00 -8.91 30.59
C MET A 97 -29.81 -8.01 29.66
N MET A 98 -29.60 -6.69 29.72
CA MET A 98 -30.29 -5.75 28.85
C MET A 98 -29.36 -4.60 28.48
N ASP A 99 -29.42 -4.19 27.21
CA ASP A 99 -28.82 -2.95 26.73
C ASP A 99 -29.86 -1.84 26.79
N VAL A 100 -29.48 -0.67 27.30
CA VAL A 100 -30.33 0.51 27.46
C VAL A 100 -29.75 1.74 26.76
N ASP A 101 -30.64 2.54 26.18
CA ASP A 101 -30.38 3.88 25.67
C ASP A 101 -31.25 4.93 26.39
N ALA A 102 -31.19 6.18 25.90
CA ALA A 102 -31.95 7.32 26.44
C ALA A 102 -31.63 7.63 27.91
N GLU A 103 -30.33 7.72 28.20
CA GLU A 103 -29.80 8.10 29.49
C GLU A 103 -30.35 9.45 29.98
N THR A 104 -31.07 9.43 31.10
CA THR A 104 -31.39 10.62 31.89
C THR A 104 -30.36 10.81 33.01
N ALA A 105 -29.82 9.70 33.54
CA ALA A 105 -28.66 9.67 34.43
C ALA A 105 -27.96 8.30 34.36
N ALA A 106 -26.63 8.31 34.24
CA ALA A 106 -25.83 7.09 34.17
C ALA A 106 -25.95 6.20 35.40
N PHE A 107 -25.78 4.88 35.19
CA PHE A 107 -25.43 3.97 36.28
C PHE A 107 -24.06 4.34 36.86
N VAL A 108 -23.94 4.28 38.18
CA VAL A 108 -22.68 4.49 38.90
C VAL A 108 -22.41 3.35 39.89
N ALA A 109 -21.18 3.24 40.39
CA ALA A 109 -20.80 2.17 41.33
C ALA A 109 -21.68 2.13 42.60
N GLY A 110 -22.24 3.27 43.02
CA GLY A 110 -23.19 3.36 44.14
C GLY A 110 -24.57 2.76 43.87
N ASP A 111 -24.91 2.48 42.61
CA ASP A 111 -26.18 1.87 42.20
C ASP A 111 -26.17 0.34 42.33
N LEU A 112 -24.99 -0.28 42.44
CA LEU A 112 -24.85 -1.72 42.57
C LEU A 112 -25.61 -2.25 43.79
N ASP A 113 -26.23 -3.41 43.62
CA ASP A 113 -27.07 -4.10 44.60
C ASP A 113 -28.39 -3.38 44.97
N LEU A 114 -28.67 -2.18 44.41
CA LEU A 114 -29.95 -1.50 44.60
C LEU A 114 -31.05 -2.04 43.66
N PRO A 115 -32.34 -1.95 44.03
CA PRO A 115 -33.44 -2.45 43.21
C PRO A 115 -33.63 -1.64 41.92
N ILE A 116 -33.77 -2.34 40.80
CA ILE A 116 -34.23 -1.78 39.51
C ILE A 116 -35.74 -1.96 39.37
N THR A 117 -36.39 -0.97 38.77
CA THR A 117 -37.79 -1.04 38.33
C THR A 117 -37.92 -1.06 36.81
N ASP A 118 -38.94 -1.77 36.34
CA ASP A 118 -39.46 -1.81 34.97
C ASP A 118 -40.84 -1.17 34.98
N ASP A 119 -40.99 0.02 34.37
CA ASP A 119 -42.22 0.82 34.38
C ASP A 119 -42.78 1.05 35.80
N GLY A 120 -41.88 1.28 36.75
CA GLY A 120 -42.19 1.49 38.17
C GLY A 120 -42.47 0.21 38.97
N VAL A 121 -42.41 -0.98 38.36
CA VAL A 121 -42.52 -2.27 39.04
C VAL A 121 -41.13 -2.80 39.39
N THR A 122 -40.87 -3.09 40.68
CA THR A 122 -39.59 -3.65 41.11
C THR A 122 -39.31 -5.01 40.47
N VAL A 123 -38.17 -5.12 39.78
CA VAL A 123 -37.66 -6.36 39.19
C VAL A 123 -36.76 -7.08 40.20
N GLY A 124 -35.75 -6.38 40.71
CA GLY A 124 -34.80 -6.92 41.68
C GLY A 124 -33.47 -6.16 41.64
N PRO A 125 -32.42 -6.65 42.32
CA PRO A 125 -31.18 -5.91 42.47
C PRO A 125 -30.37 -5.83 41.17
N LEU A 126 -29.79 -4.65 40.90
CA LEU A 126 -28.75 -4.43 39.90
C LEU A 126 -27.49 -5.20 40.30
N LEU A 127 -27.08 -6.18 39.49
CA LEU A 127 -25.90 -6.99 39.79
C LEU A 127 -24.63 -6.32 39.31
N SER A 128 -24.69 -5.73 38.10
CA SER A 128 -23.56 -5.16 37.39
C SER A 128 -24.01 -4.28 36.23
N PHE A 129 -23.16 -3.37 35.78
CA PHE A 129 -23.37 -2.56 34.59
C PHE A 129 -22.06 -2.27 33.84
N LYS A 130 -22.17 -1.95 32.55
CA LYS A 130 -21.13 -1.30 31.76
C LYS A 130 -21.69 0.00 31.21
N ALA A 131 -21.17 1.12 31.67
CA ALA A 131 -21.51 2.43 31.14
C ALA A 131 -20.82 2.65 29.79
N ASN A 132 -21.35 3.57 28.99
CA ASN A 132 -20.81 3.94 27.69
C ASN A 132 -20.66 2.75 26.71
N TYR A 133 -21.61 1.81 26.76
CA TYR A 133 -21.54 0.55 26.03
C TYR A 133 -22.69 0.43 25.02
N PRO A 134 -22.45 0.43 23.69
CA PRO A 134 -21.19 0.72 23.01
C PRO A 134 -20.83 2.21 22.87
N THR A 135 -21.73 3.14 23.21
CA THR A 135 -21.57 4.59 22.97
C THR A 135 -21.81 5.41 24.23
N ALA A 136 -21.41 6.68 24.23
CA ALA A 136 -21.31 7.57 25.41
C ALA A 136 -22.62 7.92 26.16
N THR A 137 -23.76 7.29 25.82
CA THR A 137 -25.08 7.50 26.46
C THR A 137 -25.90 6.21 26.53
N THR A 138 -25.24 5.07 26.35
CA THR A 138 -25.85 3.74 26.40
C THR A 138 -25.16 2.92 27.47
N ALA A 139 -25.86 1.94 28.04
CA ALA A 139 -25.28 1.04 29.02
C ALA A 139 -25.78 -0.38 28.83
N ARG A 140 -24.97 -1.34 29.27
CA ARG A 140 -25.42 -2.71 29.50
C ARG A 140 -25.59 -2.92 30.99
N PHE A 141 -26.63 -3.62 31.41
CA PHE A 141 -26.76 -4.02 32.80
C PHE A 141 -27.23 -5.45 32.95
N TRP A 142 -26.94 -6.01 34.13
CA TRP A 142 -27.40 -7.32 34.56
C TRP A 142 -28.24 -7.16 35.82
N VAL A 143 -29.42 -7.77 35.82
CA VAL A 143 -30.37 -7.70 36.93
C VAL A 143 -30.78 -9.11 37.32
N ARG A 144 -30.96 -9.34 38.62
CA ARG A 144 -31.62 -10.55 39.12
C ARG A 144 -33.12 -10.28 39.21
N ASP A 145 -33.92 -11.08 38.53
CA ASP A 145 -35.37 -11.00 38.64
C ASP A 145 -35.84 -11.75 39.88
N THR A 146 -36.42 -11.00 40.82
CA THR A 146 -36.96 -11.51 42.09
C THR A 146 -38.48 -11.41 42.14
N ARG A 147 -39.12 -11.08 41.01
CA ARG A 147 -40.57 -11.08 40.90
C ARG A 147 -41.10 -12.50 41.13
N ALA A 148 -42.30 -12.60 41.70
CA ALA A 148 -42.93 -13.89 41.97
C ALA A 148 -43.14 -14.74 40.69
N VAL A 149 -43.26 -14.08 39.54
CA VAL A 149 -43.25 -14.70 38.21
C VAL A 149 -42.22 -13.94 37.38
N PRO A 150 -40.97 -14.45 37.29
CA PRO A 150 -39.95 -13.82 36.47
C PRO A 150 -40.37 -13.75 35.00
N ALA A 151 -40.05 -12.63 34.36
CA ALA A 151 -40.39 -12.37 32.97
C ALA A 151 -39.32 -11.50 32.31
N ALA A 152 -39.19 -11.57 30.99
CA ALA A 152 -38.34 -10.63 30.28
C ALA A 152 -38.88 -9.20 30.43
N ILE A 153 -37.97 -8.25 30.68
CA ILE A 153 -38.25 -6.81 30.62
C ILE A 153 -38.51 -6.45 29.15
N ALA A 154 -39.58 -5.71 28.90
CA ALA A 154 -40.01 -5.38 27.55
C ALA A 154 -39.07 -4.34 26.89
N ALA A 155 -39.15 -4.24 25.56
CA ALA A 155 -38.62 -3.06 24.88
C ALA A 155 -39.45 -1.82 25.27
N THR A 156 -38.86 -0.64 25.22
CA THR A 156 -39.46 0.66 25.58
C THR A 156 -39.81 0.87 27.04
N SER A 157 -39.45 -0.07 27.92
CA SER A 157 -39.59 0.09 29.37
C SER A 157 -38.76 1.25 29.92
N ASP A 158 -39.29 1.91 30.94
CA ASP A 158 -38.55 2.84 31.80
C ASP A 158 -37.77 2.07 32.87
N ILE A 159 -36.44 2.21 32.85
CA ILE A 159 -35.51 1.52 33.73
C ILE A 159 -34.93 2.51 34.74
N LEU A 160 -35.27 2.31 36.02
CA LEU A 160 -34.86 3.19 37.11
C LEU A 160 -34.25 2.41 38.27
N VAL A 161 -33.13 2.90 38.82
CA VAL A 161 -32.55 2.42 40.08
C VAL A 161 -33.22 3.12 41.26
N THR A 162 -33.96 2.38 42.07
CA THR A 162 -34.63 2.92 43.26
C THR A 162 -33.61 3.19 44.36
N GLY A 163 -33.49 4.45 44.77
CA GLY A 163 -32.52 4.88 45.78
C GLY A 163 -31.11 5.13 45.23
N GLY A 164 -30.94 5.05 43.91
CA GLY A 164 -29.70 5.33 43.18
C GLY A 164 -29.87 6.48 42.17
N THR A 165 -28.93 6.58 41.25
CA THR A 165 -28.91 7.60 40.18
C THR A 165 -29.30 7.07 38.80
N GLY A 166 -29.02 5.81 38.49
CA GLY A 166 -29.28 5.23 37.16
C GLY A 166 -30.73 5.37 36.70
N ASN A 167 -30.94 6.01 35.54
CA ASN A 167 -32.26 6.30 34.98
C ASN A 167 -32.21 6.36 33.44
N TYR A 168 -32.94 5.45 32.81
CA TYR A 168 -33.06 5.32 31.36
C TYR A 168 -34.54 5.21 30.99
N ASN A 169 -35.06 6.20 30.24
CA ASN A 169 -36.48 6.28 29.91
C ASN A 169 -36.74 5.92 28.45
N ALA A 170 -37.80 5.16 28.19
CA ALA A 170 -38.21 4.75 26.85
C ALA A 170 -37.12 4.01 26.05
N ASN A 171 -36.48 3.01 26.65
CA ASN A 171 -35.35 2.28 26.03
C ASN A 171 -35.72 1.64 24.67
N THR A 172 -34.98 1.93 23.60
CA THR A 172 -35.26 1.41 22.26
C THR A 172 -34.35 0.27 21.79
N LEU A 173 -33.34 -0.13 22.57
CA LEU A 173 -32.34 -1.13 22.14
C LEU A 173 -32.82 -2.60 22.17
N GLY A 174 -34.02 -2.86 22.70
CA GLY A 174 -34.67 -4.17 22.69
C GLY A 174 -35.01 -4.70 24.08
N PRO A 175 -35.70 -5.85 24.18
CA PRO A 175 -36.07 -6.45 25.45
C PRO A 175 -34.86 -7.08 26.16
N SER A 176 -34.98 -7.37 27.45
CA SER A 176 -33.96 -8.13 28.16
C SER A 176 -33.82 -9.55 27.61
N VAL A 177 -32.59 -10.06 27.57
CA VAL A 177 -32.25 -11.43 27.17
C VAL A 177 -31.66 -12.21 28.34
N SER A 178 -31.45 -13.51 28.14
CA SER A 178 -30.81 -14.37 29.14
C SER A 178 -29.47 -13.80 29.59
N GLY A 179 -29.19 -13.77 30.89
CA GLY A 179 -27.88 -13.37 31.43
C GLY A 179 -26.77 -14.40 31.21
N GLU A 180 -27.01 -15.47 30.44
CA GLU A 180 -26.02 -16.52 30.21
C GLU A 180 -24.86 -16.08 29.30
N GLU A 181 -23.66 -16.41 29.73
CA GLU A 181 -22.38 -15.99 29.17
C GLU A 181 -21.38 -17.15 29.16
N VAL A 182 -20.50 -17.16 28.17
CA VAL A 182 -19.39 -18.12 28.06
C VAL A 182 -18.11 -17.36 27.78
N TYR A 183 -17.13 -17.61 28.65
CA TYR A 183 -15.80 -17.04 28.60
C TYR A 183 -14.78 -18.13 28.26
N LEU A 184 -14.14 -17.96 27.12
CA LEU A 184 -13.11 -18.85 26.63
C LEU A 184 -11.75 -18.42 27.18
N ASN A 185 -10.93 -19.37 27.62
CA ASN A 185 -9.53 -19.07 27.88
C ASN A 185 -8.71 -19.17 26.60
N LEU A 186 -8.12 -18.06 26.18
CA LEU A 186 -7.30 -17.97 24.98
C LEU A 186 -5.84 -17.82 25.38
N PHE A 187 -4.97 -18.68 24.86
CA PHE A 187 -3.56 -18.66 25.24
C PHE A 187 -2.59 -18.94 24.08
N THR A 188 -1.42 -18.34 24.14
CA THR A 188 -0.33 -18.57 23.17
C THR A 188 0.50 -19.80 23.54
N ILE A 189 0.77 -20.70 22.58
CA ILE A 189 1.62 -21.90 22.81
C ILE A 189 3.10 -21.66 22.49
N ALA A 190 3.43 -20.69 21.63
CA ALA A 190 4.79 -20.46 21.14
C ALA A 190 5.43 -19.22 21.78
N SER A 191 6.78 -19.20 21.81
CA SER A 191 7.56 -17.96 21.96
C SER A 191 7.69 -17.31 20.59
N PHE A 192 7.48 -16.00 20.53
CA PHE A 192 7.70 -15.26 19.30
C PHE A 192 9.20 -15.13 19.03
N ALA A 193 9.56 -15.07 17.75
CA ALA A 193 10.96 -14.94 17.36
C ALA A 193 11.50 -13.50 17.50
N GLY A 194 10.62 -12.52 17.66
CA GLY A 194 10.98 -11.11 17.84
C GLY A 194 11.58 -10.84 19.21
N THR A 195 12.59 -9.97 19.28
CA THR A 195 13.11 -9.44 20.54
C THR A 195 13.22 -7.92 20.41
N PRO A 196 12.38 -7.14 21.12
CA PRO A 196 11.39 -7.54 22.12
C PRO A 196 10.19 -8.26 21.51
N ASP A 197 9.45 -8.98 22.34
CA ASP A 197 8.29 -9.73 21.87
C ASP A 197 7.21 -8.81 21.26
N PRO A 198 6.59 -9.17 20.13
CA PRO A 198 5.56 -8.36 19.46
C PRO A 198 4.24 -8.32 20.26
N GLN A 199 3.39 -7.34 19.94
CA GLN A 199 2.05 -7.22 20.54
C GLN A 199 1.07 -8.23 19.92
N VAL A 200 0.29 -8.89 20.78
CA VAL A 200 -0.82 -9.76 20.38
C VAL A 200 -2.15 -9.02 20.56
N TYR A 201 -2.95 -8.96 19.49
CA TYR A 201 -4.25 -8.27 19.50
C TYR A 201 -5.35 -9.13 18.87
N ILE A 202 -6.59 -8.86 19.25
CA ILE A 202 -7.75 -9.69 18.89
C ILE A 202 -8.83 -8.83 18.27
N TYR A 203 -9.45 -9.36 17.22
CA TYR A 203 -10.64 -8.82 16.59
C TYR A 203 -11.82 -9.78 16.73
N GLN A 204 -12.96 -9.24 17.13
CA GLN A 204 -14.25 -9.92 17.21
C GLN A 204 -15.36 -8.92 16.86
N ASN A 205 -16.55 -9.38 16.48
CA ASN A 205 -17.68 -8.47 16.37
C ASN A 205 -18.09 -7.98 17.76
N HIS A 206 -18.39 -6.69 17.86
CA HIS A 206 -19.03 -6.13 19.03
C HIS A 206 -20.43 -6.74 19.16
N PRO A 207 -20.83 -7.26 20.34
CA PRO A 207 -22.08 -8.02 20.50
C PRO A 207 -23.34 -7.15 20.34
N VAL A 208 -23.22 -5.82 20.46
CA VAL A 208 -24.33 -4.86 20.24
C VAL A 208 -24.35 -4.31 18.81
N SER A 209 -23.29 -3.60 18.38
CA SER A 209 -23.27 -2.97 17.05
C SER A 209 -23.09 -3.96 15.90
N GLY A 210 -22.63 -5.18 16.17
CA GLY A 210 -22.29 -6.17 15.13
C GLY A 210 -21.04 -5.82 14.31
N THR A 211 -20.45 -4.63 14.53
CA THR A 211 -19.24 -4.18 13.86
C THR A 211 -18.03 -4.95 14.36
N ARG A 212 -17.10 -5.30 13.46
CA ARG A 212 -15.84 -5.92 13.84
C ARG A 212 -14.94 -4.89 14.54
N THR A 213 -14.50 -5.22 15.76
CA THR A 213 -13.78 -4.29 16.64
C THR A 213 -12.56 -4.97 17.26
N ARG A 214 -11.47 -4.20 17.40
CA ARG A 214 -10.30 -4.61 18.19
C ARG A 214 -10.69 -4.65 19.67
N ILE A 215 -10.39 -5.74 20.35
CA ILE A 215 -10.57 -5.83 21.79
C ILE A 215 -9.46 -5.02 22.49
N ALA A 216 -9.82 -4.26 23.52
CA ALA A 216 -8.86 -3.50 24.30
C ALA A 216 -7.92 -4.46 25.05
N GLU A 217 -6.62 -4.23 24.92
CA GLU A 217 -5.58 -4.99 25.59
C GLU A 217 -5.49 -4.60 27.08
N TRP A 218 -5.06 -5.54 27.91
CA TRP A 218 -4.80 -5.30 29.33
C TRP A 218 -3.30 -5.20 29.57
N SER A 219 -2.61 -4.32 28.83
CA SER A 219 -1.12 -4.20 28.85
C SER A 219 -0.54 -3.77 30.21
N ASN A 220 -1.40 -3.47 31.19
CA ASN A 220 -1.02 -3.26 32.59
C ASN A 220 -1.04 -4.56 33.43
N LEU A 221 -1.55 -5.66 32.89
CA LEU A 221 -1.65 -6.98 33.52
C LEU A 221 -0.74 -7.99 32.81
N THR A 222 -0.25 -8.97 33.58
CA THR A 222 0.75 -9.94 33.09
C THR A 222 0.19 -10.99 32.13
N ASN A 223 -1.13 -11.12 32.03
CA ASN A 223 -1.79 -12.12 31.18
C ASN A 223 -2.16 -11.61 29.79
N TRP A 224 -2.09 -10.31 29.55
CA TRP A 224 -2.26 -9.72 28.22
C TRP A 224 -1.29 -8.57 27.99
N ASP A 225 -0.01 -8.93 27.90
CA ASP A 225 1.06 -8.02 27.53
C ASP A 225 1.71 -8.47 26.21
N ARG A 226 2.78 -7.80 25.79
CA ARG A 226 3.61 -8.23 24.67
C ARG A 226 4.08 -9.67 24.85
N GLY A 227 4.07 -10.42 23.75
CA GLY A 227 4.68 -11.72 23.65
C GLY A 227 3.90 -12.95 24.12
N THR A 228 3.02 -12.84 25.09
CA THR A 228 2.13 -13.96 25.44
C THR A 228 0.79 -13.44 25.92
N ILE A 229 -0.26 -14.17 25.57
CA ILE A 229 -1.57 -13.96 26.17
C ILE A 229 -2.03 -15.25 26.84
N ASP A 230 -2.74 -15.11 27.96
CA ASP A 230 -3.49 -16.18 28.64
C ASP A 230 -4.71 -15.56 29.34
N ILE A 231 -5.74 -15.26 28.55
CA ILE A 231 -6.85 -14.38 28.94
C ILE A 231 -8.18 -15.11 28.96
N LEU A 232 -9.17 -14.60 29.69
CA LEU A 232 -10.58 -15.02 29.54
C LEU A 232 -11.32 -13.97 28.73
N PHE A 233 -11.84 -14.34 27.56
CA PHE A 233 -12.57 -13.42 26.69
C PHE A 233 -13.95 -13.98 26.31
N PRO A 234 -14.97 -13.12 26.10
CA PRO A 234 -16.34 -13.56 25.85
C PRO A 234 -16.52 -14.14 24.43
N ILE A 235 -17.16 -15.31 24.34
CA ILE A 235 -17.62 -15.90 23.07
C ILE A 235 -19.14 -16.02 23.00
N ARG A 236 -19.82 -15.99 24.15
CA ARG A 236 -21.28 -15.97 24.27
C ARG A 236 -21.69 -14.90 25.29
N LEU A 237 -22.64 -14.06 24.92
CA LEU A 237 -23.27 -13.07 25.80
C LEU A 237 -24.77 -13.06 25.53
N GLY A 238 -25.60 -12.80 26.53
CA GLY A 238 -27.04 -12.73 26.31
C GLY A 238 -27.70 -14.08 25.94
N GLY A 239 -27.02 -15.20 26.19
CA GLY A 239 -27.39 -16.53 25.70
C GLY A 239 -27.03 -16.83 24.24
N ALA A 240 -26.46 -15.88 23.49
CA ALA A 240 -26.16 -16.02 22.07
C ALA A 240 -24.65 -15.93 21.77
N LEU A 241 -24.16 -16.71 20.79
CA LEU A 241 -22.77 -16.67 20.36
C LEU A 241 -22.47 -15.35 19.64
N ILE A 242 -21.36 -14.70 20.00
CA ILE A 242 -20.90 -13.50 19.32
C ILE A 242 -20.33 -13.92 17.96
N ASN A 243 -20.98 -13.51 16.87
CA ASN A 243 -20.59 -13.85 15.50
C ASN A 243 -20.36 -15.36 15.28
N GLY A 244 -21.24 -16.20 15.84
CA GLY A 244 -21.09 -17.66 15.77
C GLY A 244 -19.85 -18.22 16.49
N GLY A 245 -19.23 -17.43 17.37
CA GLY A 245 -18.01 -17.79 18.09
C GLY A 245 -16.72 -17.48 17.32
N ALA A 246 -16.81 -16.74 16.21
CA ALA A 246 -15.67 -16.41 15.36
C ALA A 246 -14.90 -15.17 15.84
N PHE A 247 -13.58 -15.29 15.89
CA PHE A 247 -12.63 -14.21 16.21
C PHE A 247 -11.30 -14.43 15.47
N THR A 248 -10.49 -13.38 15.39
CA THR A 248 -9.16 -13.45 14.78
C THR A 248 -8.13 -12.87 15.73
N THR A 249 -7.08 -13.64 15.99
CA THR A 249 -5.90 -13.16 16.72
C THR A 249 -4.81 -12.80 15.73
N LEU A 250 -4.14 -11.68 15.94
CA LEU A 250 -3.10 -11.16 15.06
C LEU A 250 -1.85 -10.77 15.86
N VAL A 251 -0.71 -10.89 15.19
CA VAL A 251 0.59 -10.45 15.66
C VAL A 251 1.31 -9.87 14.46
N ARG A 252 1.51 -8.56 14.45
CA ARG A 252 2.05 -7.85 13.27
C ARG A 252 2.95 -6.70 13.69
N GLN A 253 4.25 -6.96 13.63
CA GLN A 253 5.27 -5.94 13.86
C GLN A 253 6.24 -5.91 12.68
N THR A 254 6.40 -4.73 12.08
CA THR A 254 7.24 -4.52 10.89
C THR A 254 8.66 -5.02 11.12
N GLY A 255 9.20 -5.82 10.21
CA GLY A 255 10.55 -6.40 10.34
C GLY A 255 10.70 -7.52 11.36
N ASP A 256 9.62 -8.00 11.99
CA ASP A 256 9.61 -9.11 12.95
C ASP A 256 8.58 -10.18 12.55
N THR A 257 7.71 -10.61 13.47
CA THR A 257 6.68 -11.62 13.22
C THR A 257 5.42 -10.98 12.63
N TYR A 258 4.97 -11.55 11.52
CA TYR A 258 3.64 -11.34 10.95
C TYR A 258 2.90 -12.67 10.92
N THR A 259 1.79 -12.75 11.63
CA THR A 259 0.93 -13.92 11.61
C THR A 259 -0.48 -13.58 12.08
N PHE A 260 -1.41 -14.48 11.79
CA PHE A 260 -2.76 -14.42 12.31
C PHE A 260 -3.35 -15.83 12.45
N VAL A 261 -4.35 -15.94 13.31
CA VAL A 261 -5.10 -17.17 13.55
C VAL A 261 -6.59 -16.81 13.58
N GLU A 262 -7.34 -17.36 12.63
CA GLU A 262 -8.80 -17.34 12.67
C GLU A 262 -9.28 -18.54 13.50
N SER A 263 -10.25 -18.31 14.38
CA SER A 263 -10.76 -19.33 15.29
C SER A 263 -12.27 -19.22 15.38
N THR A 264 -12.93 -20.36 15.59
CA THR A 264 -14.37 -20.45 15.83
C THR A 264 -14.59 -21.45 16.95
N VAL A 265 -15.16 -20.97 18.06
CA VAL A 265 -15.33 -21.78 19.28
C VAL A 265 -16.75 -21.60 19.82
N THR A 266 -17.38 -22.70 20.21
CA THR A 266 -18.79 -22.72 20.66
C THR A 266 -18.94 -23.07 22.14
N GLU A 267 -17.88 -23.52 22.79
CA GLU A 267 -17.89 -24.02 24.17
C GLU A 267 -16.78 -23.39 25.02
N SER A 268 -16.93 -23.47 26.35
CA SER A 268 -15.90 -23.05 27.30
C SER A 268 -14.70 -24.02 27.27
N GLY A 269 -13.53 -23.54 27.68
CA GLY A 269 -12.31 -24.34 27.79
C GLY A 269 -11.05 -23.51 27.58
N ARG A 270 -9.97 -24.17 27.15
CA ARG A 270 -8.77 -23.49 26.67
C ARG A 270 -8.62 -23.67 25.17
N THR A 271 -8.38 -22.58 24.47
CA THR A 271 -8.06 -22.58 23.04
C THR A 271 -6.65 -22.07 22.83
N PRO A 272 -5.77 -22.86 22.22
CA PRO A 272 -4.44 -22.42 21.90
C PRO A 272 -4.40 -21.59 20.61
N ILE A 273 -3.52 -20.61 20.59
CA ILE A 273 -3.12 -19.88 19.40
C ILE A 273 -1.73 -20.37 19.01
N ALA A 274 -1.65 -21.07 17.88
CA ALA A 274 -0.41 -21.48 17.26
C ALA A 274 0.08 -20.37 16.32
N THR A 275 1.21 -19.76 16.64
CA THR A 275 1.85 -18.70 15.86
C THR A 275 3.12 -19.23 15.19
N GLU A 276 3.55 -18.56 14.11
CA GLU A 276 4.78 -18.93 13.41
C GLU A 276 6.02 -18.62 14.24
N THR A 277 7.03 -19.48 14.17
CA THR A 277 8.27 -19.41 14.97
C THR A 277 9.47 -18.86 14.19
N SER A 278 9.28 -18.43 12.93
CA SER A 278 10.35 -17.87 12.09
C SER A 278 10.18 -16.36 11.93
N SER A 279 11.25 -15.62 12.21
CA SER A 279 11.33 -14.19 11.88
C SER A 279 11.25 -13.98 10.37
N ASP A 280 10.73 -12.82 9.94
CA ASP A 280 10.98 -12.35 8.60
C ASP A 280 12.49 -12.18 8.39
N THR A 281 13.03 -12.79 7.33
CA THR A 281 14.48 -12.79 7.04
C THR A 281 14.90 -11.61 6.17
N VAL A 282 13.94 -10.81 5.71
CA VAL A 282 14.21 -9.63 4.90
C VAL A 282 14.74 -8.52 5.82
N ASN A 283 15.85 -7.90 5.40
CA ASN A 283 16.59 -6.91 6.15
C ASN A 283 15.84 -5.55 6.25
N ILE A 284 14.72 -5.51 6.97
CA ILE A 284 14.04 -4.25 7.33
C ILE A 284 14.80 -3.62 8.48
N THR A 285 15.97 -3.06 8.18
CA THR A 285 16.79 -2.29 9.13
C THR A 285 16.32 -0.85 9.29
N LYS A 286 15.46 -0.39 8.38
CA LYS A 286 14.85 0.93 8.47
C LYS A 286 13.79 0.91 9.58
N GLY A 287 13.77 1.96 10.39
CA GLY A 287 12.69 2.19 11.35
C GLY A 287 11.43 2.71 10.69
N GLU A 288 10.38 2.84 11.48
CA GLU A 288 9.11 3.40 11.04
C GLU A 288 9.05 4.90 11.27
N TYR A 289 9.44 5.37 12.46
CA TYR A 289 9.42 6.78 12.85
C TYR A 289 10.69 7.20 13.55
N TYR A 290 10.94 8.49 13.58
CA TYR A 290 11.89 9.14 14.47
C TYR A 290 11.15 9.89 15.57
N MET A 291 11.74 9.95 16.75
CA MET A 291 11.25 10.75 17.87
C MET A 291 12.40 11.47 18.55
N PHE A 292 12.26 12.79 18.74
CA PHE A 292 13.21 13.56 19.53
C PHE A 292 12.88 13.45 21.01
N TYR A 293 13.89 13.48 21.86
CA TYR A 293 13.73 13.43 23.31
C TYR A 293 14.60 14.49 24.00
N THR A 294 14.21 14.85 25.23
CA THR A 294 15.02 15.65 26.16
C THR A 294 15.38 14.87 27.41
N SER A 295 16.35 15.39 28.17
CA SER A 295 16.61 15.17 29.59
C SER A 295 16.92 13.73 30.06
N VAL A 296 17.79 12.98 29.36
CA VAL A 296 18.28 11.68 29.85
C VAL A 296 19.78 11.66 30.12
N SER A 297 20.21 11.28 31.33
CA SER A 297 21.63 11.03 31.64
C SER A 297 22.09 9.69 31.07
N ASN A 298 23.18 9.70 30.30
CA ASN A 298 23.80 8.54 29.64
C ASN A 298 24.19 7.41 30.64
N PRO A 299 23.95 6.11 30.34
CA PRO A 299 23.27 5.53 29.17
C PRO A 299 21.76 5.43 29.38
N ALA A 300 21.03 5.96 28.40
CA ALA A 300 19.61 6.21 28.50
C ALA A 300 18.74 5.19 27.76
N TYR A 301 19.19 4.73 26.59
CA TYR A 301 18.36 3.94 25.67
C TYR A 301 19.11 2.72 25.16
N THR A 302 18.44 1.57 25.24
CA THR A 302 18.94 0.30 24.74
C THR A 302 18.08 -0.13 23.56
N VAL A 303 18.72 -0.48 22.44
CA VAL A 303 18.01 -1.04 21.27
C VAL A 303 17.28 -2.32 21.69
N GLY A 304 16.06 -2.50 21.19
CA GLY A 304 15.18 -3.61 21.53
C GLY A 304 14.39 -3.41 22.83
N THR A 305 14.30 -2.19 23.35
CA THR A 305 13.45 -1.88 24.52
C THR A 305 12.13 -1.25 24.11
N ILE A 306 11.08 -1.58 24.87
CA ILE A 306 9.76 -0.95 24.74
C ILE A 306 9.71 0.32 25.58
N ILE A 307 9.27 1.40 24.95
CA ILE A 307 8.96 2.68 25.58
C ILE A 307 7.47 2.98 25.51
N GLN A 308 6.98 3.72 26.50
CA GLN A 308 5.57 4.10 26.62
C GLN A 308 5.41 5.34 27.51
N ASN A 309 4.19 5.88 27.60
CA ASN A 309 3.90 7.12 28.33
C ASN A 309 3.63 6.96 29.83
N VAL A 310 3.45 5.73 30.31
CA VAL A 310 3.14 5.41 31.71
C VAL A 310 4.02 4.25 32.19
N ALA A 311 4.14 4.06 33.51
CA ALA A 311 4.85 2.91 34.06
C ALA A 311 4.11 1.59 33.77
N THR A 312 4.84 0.54 33.39
CA THR A 312 4.27 -0.82 33.28
C THR A 312 3.73 -1.28 34.63
N GLY A 313 2.55 -1.91 34.65
CA GLY A 313 1.87 -2.36 35.87
C GLY A 313 1.15 -1.25 36.64
N GLY A 314 1.04 -0.04 36.07
CA GLY A 314 0.23 1.04 36.63
C GLY A 314 -1.29 0.77 36.53
N ALA A 315 -2.08 1.61 37.20
CA ALA A 315 -3.55 1.50 37.19
C ALA A 315 -4.17 1.86 35.81
N THR A 316 -3.43 2.53 34.94
CA THR A 316 -3.90 2.99 33.63
C THR A 316 -3.08 2.34 32.50
N PRO A 317 -3.74 1.74 31.49
CA PRO A 317 -3.05 1.27 30.29
C PRO A 317 -2.32 2.41 29.55
N PRO A 318 -1.20 2.12 28.85
CA PRO A 318 -0.51 3.12 28.04
C PRO A 318 -1.39 3.62 26.89
N THR A 319 -1.33 4.92 26.60
CA THR A 319 -2.01 5.51 25.43
C THR A 319 -1.14 5.46 24.18
N TRP A 320 0.17 5.26 24.34
CA TRP A 320 1.08 4.91 23.25
C TRP A 320 2.24 4.06 23.75
N TYR A 321 2.78 3.23 22.84
CA TYR A 321 4.00 2.48 23.05
C TYR A 321 4.74 2.28 21.72
N ALA A 322 6.05 2.04 21.78
CA ALA A 322 6.89 1.71 20.64
C ALA A 322 8.16 0.98 21.07
N GLU A 323 8.81 0.30 20.12
CA GLU A 323 10.14 -0.26 20.30
C GLU A 323 11.22 0.70 19.79
N ILE A 324 12.36 0.76 20.49
CA ILE A 324 13.57 1.45 20.04
C ILE A 324 14.42 0.53 19.15
N THR A 325 14.60 0.88 17.87
CA THR A 325 15.45 0.14 16.93
C THR A 325 16.83 0.77 16.74
N ALA A 326 16.95 2.07 16.98
CA ALA A 326 18.23 2.78 17.02
C ALA A 326 18.11 4.03 17.90
N HIS A 327 19.23 4.55 18.37
CA HIS A 327 19.29 5.85 19.04
C HIS A 327 20.54 6.61 18.63
N THR A 328 20.47 7.93 18.68
CA THR A 328 21.59 8.81 18.43
C THR A 328 21.53 9.98 19.39
N ASN A 329 22.61 10.16 20.15
CA ASN A 329 22.73 11.24 21.13
C ASN A 329 23.42 12.42 20.47
N TRP A 330 22.82 13.60 20.55
CA TRP A 330 23.49 14.84 20.15
C TRP A 330 24.23 15.49 21.33
N SER A 331 23.71 15.27 22.53
CA SER A 331 24.30 15.76 23.78
C SER A 331 24.13 14.73 24.88
N ALA A 332 24.64 15.04 26.08
CA ALA A 332 24.44 14.23 27.27
C ALA A 332 22.98 14.19 27.75
N THR A 333 22.06 14.96 27.15
CA THR A 333 20.65 15.05 27.56
C THR A 333 19.66 15.08 26.40
N SER A 334 20.09 15.00 25.15
CA SER A 334 19.17 15.13 24.02
C SER A 334 19.64 14.32 22.83
N GLY A 335 18.69 13.88 22.02
CA GLY A 335 18.95 13.12 20.82
C GLY A 335 17.65 12.73 20.14
N TYR A 336 17.76 11.72 19.28
CA TYR A 336 16.61 11.07 18.70
C TYR A 336 16.72 9.55 18.83
N ILE A 337 15.55 8.92 18.78
CA ILE A 337 15.40 7.49 18.68
C ILE A 337 14.63 7.14 17.42
N THR A 338 14.98 6.00 16.85
CA THR A 338 14.27 5.38 15.75
C THR A 338 13.31 4.35 16.35
N LEU A 339 12.05 4.41 15.94
CA LEU A 339 10.94 3.65 16.50
C LEU A 339 10.41 2.60 15.52
N ARG A 340 9.84 1.54 16.07
CA ARG A 340 9.08 0.49 15.37
C ARG A 340 7.85 0.10 16.19
N GLY A 341 6.80 -0.37 15.53
CA GLY A 341 5.57 -0.82 16.20
C GLY A 341 4.89 0.27 17.00
N LEU A 342 4.96 1.53 16.52
CA LEU A 342 4.35 2.66 17.22
C LEU A 342 2.83 2.52 17.18
N ARG A 343 2.21 2.35 18.35
CA ARG A 343 0.76 2.45 18.54
C ARG A 343 0.44 3.72 19.34
N GLY A 344 -0.63 4.40 18.96
CA GLY A 344 -1.03 5.67 19.56
C GLY A 344 -0.21 6.86 19.04
N SER A 345 -0.39 8.03 19.66
CA SER A 345 0.25 9.27 19.22
C SER A 345 1.04 9.91 20.37
N PRO A 346 2.38 9.81 20.35
CA PRO A 346 3.22 10.51 21.32
C PRO A 346 3.07 12.02 21.17
N ALA A 347 2.76 12.69 22.27
CA ALA A 347 2.64 14.14 22.31
C ALA A 347 3.84 14.79 23.00
N ASP A 348 4.06 16.07 22.69
CA ASP A 348 5.14 16.86 23.29
C ASP A 348 5.05 16.81 24.83
N THR A 349 6.20 16.76 25.49
CA THR A 349 6.34 16.63 26.95
C THR A 349 5.83 15.32 27.57
N ASN A 350 5.33 14.36 26.77
CA ASN A 350 5.01 13.04 27.30
C ASN A 350 6.25 12.42 27.97
N ALA A 351 6.08 11.95 29.21
CA ALA A 351 7.10 11.20 29.91
C ALA A 351 7.42 9.90 29.14
N ILE A 352 8.69 9.49 29.16
CA ILE A 352 9.15 8.26 28.50
C ILE A 352 9.54 7.24 29.58
N TYR A 353 8.76 6.17 29.68
CA TYR A 353 9.00 5.05 30.58
C TYR A 353 9.59 3.86 29.85
N VAL A 354 10.47 3.13 30.54
CA VAL A 354 10.88 1.76 30.19
C VAL A 354 10.54 0.88 31.38
N GLY A 355 9.61 -0.05 31.19
CA GLY A 355 9.05 -0.83 32.29
C GLY A 355 8.38 0.08 33.34
N ALA A 356 8.62 -0.22 34.62
CA ALA A 356 8.06 0.54 35.74
C ALA A 356 8.79 1.88 36.03
N THR A 357 9.88 2.20 35.32
CA THR A 357 10.75 3.34 35.65
C THR A 357 10.75 4.36 34.52
N GLN A 358 10.57 5.64 34.87
CA GLN A 358 10.83 6.71 33.92
C GLN A 358 12.34 6.82 33.69
N LEU A 359 12.78 6.93 32.43
CA LEU A 359 14.20 7.09 32.12
C LEU A 359 14.69 8.47 32.59
N GLY A 360 15.10 8.57 33.85
CA GLY A 360 15.41 9.86 34.47
C GLY A 360 14.22 10.82 34.40
N THR A 361 14.42 11.98 33.77
CA THR A 361 13.37 12.98 33.49
C THR A 361 13.08 13.07 31.99
N ALA A 362 13.24 11.97 31.25
CA ALA A 362 13.06 11.96 29.81
C ALA A 362 11.64 12.33 29.39
N THR A 363 11.53 13.21 28.41
CA THR A 363 10.26 13.56 27.76
C THR A 363 10.40 13.61 26.24
N VAL A 364 9.31 13.33 25.54
CA VAL A 364 9.19 13.56 24.09
C VAL A 364 9.36 15.05 23.79
N ASN A 365 10.16 15.38 22.76
CA ASN A 365 10.29 16.75 22.24
C ASN A 365 9.53 16.85 20.92
N GLY A 366 8.39 17.54 20.94
CA GLY A 366 7.51 17.70 19.78
C GLY A 366 6.67 16.44 19.51
N LYS A 367 6.60 16.04 18.24
CA LYS A 367 5.89 14.84 17.78
C LYS A 367 6.83 13.94 16.99
N VAL A 368 6.40 12.70 16.74
CA VAL A 368 7.10 11.78 15.84
C VAL A 368 7.10 12.29 14.40
N GLY A 369 8.13 11.93 13.62
CA GLY A 369 8.25 12.26 12.20
C GLY A 369 8.96 11.14 11.43
N ASP A 370 9.17 11.36 10.14
CA ASP A 370 9.72 10.37 9.20
C ASP A 370 11.01 10.82 8.51
N THR A 371 11.38 12.08 8.65
CA THR A 371 12.53 12.67 7.96
C THR A 371 13.35 13.49 8.95
N ILE A 372 14.64 13.20 9.06
CA ILE A 372 15.58 14.02 9.86
C ILE A 372 16.44 14.86 8.92
N VAL A 373 16.58 16.14 9.25
CA VAL A 373 17.50 17.06 8.58
C VAL A 373 18.33 17.85 9.59
N SER A 374 19.51 18.30 9.17
CA SER A 374 20.42 19.14 9.95
C SER A 374 20.65 20.47 9.27
N TYR A 375 20.84 21.53 10.04
CA TYR A 375 21.19 22.85 9.49
C TYR A 375 22.44 23.41 10.16
N ASP A 376 23.23 24.16 9.39
CA ASP A 376 24.51 24.76 9.80
C ASP A 376 24.47 26.30 9.84
N THR A 377 23.41 26.90 9.29
CA THR A 377 23.19 28.34 9.24
C THR A 377 21.74 28.65 9.61
N GLU A 378 21.55 29.49 10.62
CA GLU A 378 20.24 29.89 11.14
C GLU A 378 20.07 31.40 10.99
N THR A 379 19.18 31.82 10.07
CA THR A 379 18.82 33.24 9.94
C THR A 379 17.70 33.60 10.92
N THR A 380 16.78 32.68 11.14
CA THR A 380 15.73 32.81 12.15
C THR A 380 15.45 31.47 12.80
N ALA A 381 15.43 31.48 14.13
CA ALA A 381 15.34 30.26 14.92
C ALA A 381 13.93 29.66 14.92
N PRO A 382 13.79 28.33 14.77
CA PRO A 382 12.50 27.67 14.97
C PRO A 382 12.00 27.86 16.40
N ILE A 383 10.70 28.09 16.54
CA ILE A 383 10.00 28.20 17.83
C ILE A 383 8.86 27.19 17.94
N ALA A 384 8.33 27.01 19.14
CA ALA A 384 7.26 26.03 19.40
C ALA A 384 6.01 26.25 18.51
N GLY A 385 5.73 27.49 18.11
CA GLY A 385 4.62 27.84 17.21
C GLY A 385 4.80 27.40 15.75
N ASP A 386 6.02 27.02 15.33
CA ASP A 386 6.30 26.51 13.99
C ASP A 386 5.94 25.03 13.84
N ARG A 387 5.70 24.32 14.95
CA ARG A 387 5.32 22.91 14.91
C ARG A 387 3.97 22.75 14.19
N ASP A 388 3.87 21.65 13.47
CA ASP A 388 2.75 21.27 12.62
C ASP A 388 2.51 22.20 11.40
N LYS A 389 3.47 23.10 11.10
CA LYS A 389 3.44 23.96 9.91
C LYS A 389 4.21 23.34 8.74
N PRO A 390 3.78 23.61 7.49
CA PRO A 390 4.53 23.18 6.32
C PRO A 390 5.86 23.95 6.19
N VAL A 391 6.88 23.25 5.70
CA VAL A 391 8.22 23.77 5.44
C VAL A 391 8.68 23.36 4.05
N ASP A 392 9.32 24.29 3.35
CA ASP A 392 9.69 24.13 1.94
C ASP A 392 11.19 24.34 1.74
N GLY A 393 11.82 23.49 0.93
CA GLY A 393 13.22 23.63 0.50
C GLY A 393 13.35 24.49 -0.74
N SER A 394 14.25 25.47 -0.72
CA SER A 394 14.40 26.45 -1.82
C SER A 394 14.94 25.87 -3.12
N ILE A 395 15.78 24.83 -3.08
CA ILE A 395 16.43 24.22 -4.26
C ILE A 395 15.73 22.91 -4.59
N SER A 396 15.57 22.03 -3.61
CA SER A 396 14.89 20.74 -3.81
C SER A 396 13.43 20.90 -4.18
N THR A 397 12.79 22.00 -3.75
CA THR A 397 11.33 22.16 -3.73
C THR A 397 10.62 21.11 -2.86
N ALA A 398 11.35 20.39 -2.00
CA ALA A 398 10.76 19.42 -1.10
C ALA A 398 9.90 20.11 -0.05
N GLU A 399 8.73 19.56 0.23
CA GLU A 399 7.78 20.07 1.21
C GLU A 399 7.55 19.03 2.31
N ARG A 400 7.53 19.44 3.58
CA ARG A 400 7.21 18.57 4.73
C ARG A 400 6.49 19.35 5.81
N ILE A 401 6.04 18.66 6.86
CA ILE A 401 5.52 19.30 8.08
C ILE A 401 6.58 19.23 9.17
N LEU A 402 6.85 20.36 9.85
CA LEU A 402 7.73 20.38 11.01
C LEU A 402 7.06 19.72 12.22
N ARG A 403 7.67 18.67 12.78
CA ARG A 403 7.12 17.94 13.95
C ARG A 403 7.90 18.17 15.23
N ALA A 404 9.21 18.29 15.11
CA ALA A 404 10.07 18.68 16.21
C ALA A 404 11.32 19.39 15.69
N PHE A 405 12.00 20.08 16.58
CA PHE A 405 13.28 20.69 16.27
C PHE A 405 14.15 20.71 17.53
N LYS A 406 15.44 20.83 17.28
CA LYS A 406 16.45 21.19 18.27
C LYS A 406 17.26 22.32 17.67
N SER A 407 17.21 23.48 18.30
CA SER A 407 18.07 24.62 17.96
C SER A 407 19.26 24.65 18.91
N ASP A 408 20.45 24.69 18.32
CA ASP A 408 21.72 25.07 18.93
C ASP A 408 22.11 26.41 18.32
N THR A 409 22.84 27.27 19.03
CA THR A 409 23.14 28.62 18.53
C THR A 409 23.80 28.58 17.14
N GLY A 410 23.04 28.89 16.08
CA GLY A 410 23.50 28.90 14.69
C GLY A 410 23.43 27.56 13.94
N SER A 411 23.06 26.44 14.57
CA SER A 411 22.96 25.12 13.92
C SER A 411 21.92 24.24 14.62
N GLY A 412 21.54 23.11 14.04
CA GLY A 412 20.57 22.26 14.73
C GLY A 412 20.03 21.11 13.92
N LYS A 413 18.86 20.63 14.33
CA LYS A 413 18.17 19.46 13.78
C LYS A 413 16.68 19.74 13.66
N LEU A 414 16.08 19.31 12.56
CA LEU A 414 14.63 19.31 12.38
C LEU A 414 14.17 17.87 12.20
N LEU A 415 13.00 17.57 12.77
CA LEU A 415 12.25 16.36 12.54
C LEU A 415 11.00 16.75 11.75
N LEU A 416 10.88 16.18 10.57
CA LEU A 416 9.86 16.51 9.59
C LEU A 416 9.00 15.28 9.30
N GLN A 417 7.82 15.50 8.72
CA GLN A 417 6.92 14.42 8.31
C GLN A 417 6.31 14.70 6.93
N VAL A 418 6.22 13.66 6.10
CA VAL A 418 5.41 13.62 4.88
C VAL A 418 3.94 13.77 5.26
N TYR A 419 3.26 14.70 4.60
CA TYR A 419 1.82 14.82 4.75
C TYR A 419 1.12 13.74 3.93
N HIS A 420 0.41 12.84 4.62
CA HIS A 420 -0.21 11.65 4.04
C HIS A 420 -1.72 11.78 3.81
N THR A 421 -2.35 12.84 4.35
CA THR A 421 -3.80 13.07 4.21
C THR A 421 -4.08 14.04 3.06
N HIS A 422 -5.15 13.82 2.32
CA HIS A 422 -5.64 14.84 1.39
C HIS A 422 -6.33 15.95 2.19
N GLY A 423 -5.95 17.20 1.97
CA GLY A 423 -6.53 18.33 2.70
C GLY A 423 -5.68 19.59 2.67
N ALA A 424 -6.18 20.62 3.34
CA ALA A 424 -5.45 21.85 3.57
C ALA A 424 -4.71 21.80 4.91
N ILE A 425 -3.41 22.07 4.91
CA ILE A 425 -2.66 22.38 6.14
C ILE A 425 -2.31 23.85 6.11
N ASP A 426 -2.71 24.57 7.16
CA ASP A 426 -2.43 26.00 7.29
C ASP A 426 -2.84 26.81 6.03
N GLY A 427 -3.94 26.42 5.39
CA GLY A 427 -4.44 27.04 4.16
C GLY A 427 -3.79 26.58 2.85
N ARG A 428 -2.76 25.72 2.89
CA ARG A 428 -2.15 25.11 1.70
C ARG A 428 -2.81 23.78 1.35
N THR A 429 -3.38 23.67 0.15
CA THR A 429 -4.03 22.46 -0.36
C THR A 429 -3.04 21.57 -1.11
N TYR A 430 -2.94 20.31 -0.70
CA TYR A 430 -2.04 19.32 -1.31
C TYR A 430 -2.79 18.45 -2.33
N THR A 431 -2.80 18.87 -3.60
CA THR A 431 -3.40 18.14 -4.72
C THR A 431 -2.56 18.19 -5.98
N GLY A 432 -2.63 17.11 -6.76
CA GLY A 432 -1.95 17.01 -8.04
C GLY A 432 -0.44 17.12 -7.99
N THR A 433 0.15 17.85 -8.93
CA THR A 433 1.61 18.03 -9.05
C THR A 433 2.26 18.64 -7.80
N THR A 434 1.47 19.25 -6.90
CA THR A 434 1.99 19.72 -5.61
C THR A 434 2.29 18.59 -4.62
N ARG A 435 1.79 17.37 -4.86
CA ARG A 435 2.11 16.20 -4.04
C ARG A 435 3.49 15.66 -4.29
N ASP A 436 4.04 15.75 -5.50
CA ASP A 436 5.40 15.27 -5.81
C ASP A 436 6.42 15.95 -4.86
N LEU A 437 6.19 17.23 -4.57
CA LEU A 437 6.99 18.00 -3.61
C LEU A 437 7.06 17.34 -2.21
N LEU A 438 6.01 16.66 -1.77
CA LEU A 438 5.95 15.95 -0.48
C LEU A 438 6.82 14.70 -0.43
N TYR A 439 7.30 14.21 -1.58
CA TYR A 439 8.05 12.96 -1.69
C TYR A 439 9.51 13.18 -2.12
N LYS A 440 9.82 14.37 -2.66
CA LYS A 440 11.19 14.83 -2.91
C LYS A 440 12.05 14.84 -1.66
N GLN A 441 13.33 14.60 -1.83
CA GLN A 441 14.33 14.74 -0.77
C GLN A 441 14.85 16.18 -0.72
N PHE A 442 15.12 16.68 0.48
CA PHE A 442 15.89 17.90 0.63
C PHE A 442 17.34 17.68 0.15
N VAL A 443 17.96 18.73 -0.37
CA VAL A 443 19.33 18.72 -0.91
C VAL A 443 20.23 19.70 -0.16
N ASP A 444 21.53 19.56 -0.36
CA ASP A 444 22.52 20.46 0.23
C ASP A 444 22.25 21.94 -0.12
N ASN A 445 22.50 22.83 0.83
CA ASN A 445 22.23 24.27 0.78
C ASN A 445 20.75 24.66 0.56
N ASP A 446 19.81 23.73 0.74
CA ASP A 446 18.40 24.11 0.80
C ASP A 446 18.17 25.10 1.92
N VAL A 447 17.56 26.23 1.57
CA VAL A 447 16.98 27.14 2.53
C VAL A 447 15.59 26.61 2.87
N ILE A 448 15.42 26.12 4.09
CA ILE A 448 14.13 25.61 4.58
C ILE A 448 13.34 26.77 5.17
N THR A 449 12.17 27.03 4.60
CA THR A 449 11.29 28.13 5.03
C THR A 449 9.92 27.67 5.48
N ALA A 450 9.41 28.22 6.58
CA ALA A 450 8.03 28.05 7.04
C ALA A 450 7.34 29.41 7.07
N ALA A 451 6.55 29.76 6.06
CA ALA A 451 5.86 31.05 6.05
C ALA A 451 4.76 31.17 4.98
N ALA A 452 3.52 30.83 5.35
CA ALA A 452 2.35 31.43 4.73
C ALA A 452 1.11 31.39 5.65
N GLY A 453 1.21 31.76 6.94
CA GLY A 453 0.02 31.62 7.80
C GLY A 453 0.02 32.16 9.23
N GLY A 454 1.17 32.46 9.85
CA GLY A 454 1.22 33.18 11.12
C GLY A 454 1.94 32.44 12.25
N SER A 455 3.17 32.91 12.51
CA SER A 455 3.70 33.37 13.81
C SER A 455 5.16 32.98 14.09
N ALA A 456 5.88 32.38 13.15
CA ALA A 456 7.33 32.51 13.07
C ALA A 456 7.84 32.20 11.66
N LEU A 457 9.01 32.74 11.35
CA LEU A 457 9.74 32.46 10.13
C LEU A 457 10.80 31.42 10.50
N LEU A 458 10.63 30.17 10.11
CA LEU A 458 11.77 29.26 10.04
C LEU A 458 12.57 29.65 8.80
N ASN A 459 13.88 29.90 8.93
CA ASN A 459 14.76 30.12 7.78
C ASN A 459 16.17 29.65 8.13
N VAL A 460 16.48 28.42 7.70
CA VAL A 460 17.75 27.74 7.97
C VAL A 460 18.33 27.15 6.69
N THR A 461 19.66 27.08 6.59
CA THR A 461 20.36 26.41 5.47
C THR A 461 20.82 25.03 5.91
N LEU A 462 20.52 24.01 5.09
CA LEU A 462 20.90 22.63 5.38
C LEU A 462 22.41 22.42 5.40
N ASP A 463 22.86 21.61 6.35
CA ASP A 463 24.25 21.18 6.52
C ASP A 463 24.62 20.11 5.49
N ALA A 464 25.60 20.43 4.63
CA ALA A 464 26.13 19.53 3.59
C ALA A 464 26.65 18.19 4.12
N THR A 465 27.00 18.12 5.41
CA THR A 465 27.68 16.97 6.01
C THR A 465 26.71 15.85 6.45
N ILE A 466 25.40 16.12 6.53
CA ILE A 466 24.39 15.14 6.92
C ILE A 466 23.32 15.02 5.83
N THR A 467 23.29 13.87 5.15
CA THR A 467 22.29 13.57 4.12
C THR A 467 20.89 13.42 4.75
N PRO A 468 19.89 14.22 4.31
CA PRO A 468 18.50 14.04 4.68
C PRO A 468 18.06 12.59 4.49
N THR A 469 17.45 12.00 5.53
CA THR A 469 17.03 10.59 5.49
C THR A 469 15.55 10.47 5.83
N THR A 470 14.78 9.88 4.91
CA THR A 470 13.36 9.54 5.10
C THR A 470 13.21 8.03 5.31
N ILE A 471 12.36 7.63 6.26
CA ILE A 471 12.10 6.23 6.62
C ILE A 471 10.66 5.79 6.32
N ILE A 472 10.31 4.56 6.70
CA ILE A 472 9.17 3.80 6.15
C ILE A 472 7.83 4.56 6.24
N SER A 473 7.56 5.28 7.33
CA SER A 473 6.29 6.00 7.47
C SER A 473 6.11 7.14 6.46
N GLY A 474 7.19 7.64 5.85
CA GLY A 474 7.18 8.63 4.79
C GLY A 474 6.99 8.05 3.38
N TYR A 475 6.90 6.73 3.23
CA TYR A 475 6.81 6.06 1.91
C TYR A 475 5.37 6.00 1.36
N SER A 476 4.56 7.01 1.67
CA SER A 476 3.16 7.09 1.23
C SER A 476 2.97 7.56 -0.22
N ASP A 477 4.06 7.66 -0.98
CA ASP A 477 4.09 7.67 -2.45
C ASP A 477 3.77 6.29 -3.03
N VAL A 478 4.02 5.20 -2.28
CA VAL A 478 3.52 3.87 -2.66
C VAL A 478 2.01 3.85 -2.50
N THR A 479 1.30 3.69 -3.62
CA THR A 479 -0.16 3.62 -3.65
C THR A 479 -0.62 2.18 -3.54
N VAL A 480 -1.46 1.88 -2.54
CA VAL A 480 -2.09 0.56 -2.36
C VAL A 480 -3.59 0.72 -2.55
N ALA A 481 -4.12 0.19 -3.66
CA ALA A 481 -5.52 0.33 -4.04
C ALA A 481 -6.22 -1.03 -4.12
N HIS A 482 -7.36 -1.14 -3.45
CA HIS A 482 -8.26 -2.29 -3.52
C HIS A 482 -9.32 -1.98 -4.56
N MET A 483 -9.53 -2.91 -5.48
CA MET A 483 -10.48 -2.72 -6.58
C MET A 483 -11.90 -2.70 -6.05
N ASN A 484 -12.67 -1.69 -6.47
CA ASN A 484 -14.06 -1.55 -6.06
C ASN A 484 -15.03 -1.73 -7.21
N GLY A 485 -14.77 -1.11 -8.36
CA GLY A 485 -15.63 -1.28 -9.52
C GLY A 485 -15.41 -0.27 -10.64
N THR A 486 -16.43 -0.16 -11.49
CA THR A 486 -16.41 0.66 -12.70
C THR A 486 -17.47 1.76 -12.68
N VAL A 487 -17.18 2.88 -13.32
CA VAL A 487 -18.14 3.95 -13.59
C VAL A 487 -18.24 4.19 -15.10
N SER A 488 -19.45 4.46 -15.58
CA SER A 488 -19.67 4.86 -16.97
C SER A 488 -19.31 6.34 -17.17
N VAL A 489 -18.33 6.58 -18.03
CA VAL A 489 -17.76 7.91 -18.31
C VAL A 489 -17.86 8.25 -19.79
N GLY A 490 -17.77 9.53 -20.11
CA GLY A 490 -17.81 10.06 -21.48
C GLY A 490 -16.50 10.71 -21.88
N THR A 491 -16.59 11.89 -22.49
CA THR A 491 -15.44 12.60 -23.07
C THR A 491 -14.30 12.82 -22.07
N PHE A 492 -13.11 12.35 -22.45
CA PHE A 492 -11.85 12.55 -21.74
C PHE A 492 -11.12 13.79 -22.26
N SER A 493 -10.51 14.58 -21.37
CA SER A 493 -9.59 15.67 -21.77
C SER A 493 -8.17 15.17 -22.08
N GLY A 494 -7.89 13.89 -21.81
CA GLY A 494 -6.62 13.22 -22.08
C GLY A 494 -6.49 11.93 -21.26
N THR A 495 -5.29 11.37 -21.25
CA THR A 495 -4.96 10.12 -20.55
C THR A 495 -4.71 10.36 -19.06
N PHE A 496 -5.43 9.62 -18.22
CA PHE A 496 -5.18 9.55 -16.79
C PHE A 496 -3.99 8.63 -16.49
N THR A 497 -3.32 8.86 -15.36
CA THR A 497 -2.18 8.06 -14.90
C THR A 497 -2.66 6.95 -13.95
N PRO A 498 -2.50 5.66 -14.29
CA PRO A 498 -2.84 4.57 -13.37
C PRO A 498 -2.14 4.69 -12.01
N GLY A 499 -2.89 4.51 -10.93
CA GLY A 499 -2.44 4.72 -9.55
C GLY A 499 -2.59 6.15 -9.06
N GLU A 500 -2.92 7.11 -9.91
CA GLU A 500 -3.19 8.46 -9.45
C GLU A 500 -4.51 8.53 -8.66
N ARG A 501 -4.57 9.48 -7.72
CA ARG A 501 -5.82 9.82 -7.05
C ARG A 501 -6.71 10.62 -8.00
N VAL A 502 -7.99 10.29 -8.02
CA VAL A 502 -9.03 11.05 -8.72
C VAL A 502 -10.06 11.57 -7.71
N SER A 503 -10.64 12.73 -8.00
CA SER A 503 -11.64 13.37 -7.14
C SER A 503 -12.83 13.87 -7.94
N TRP A 504 -13.98 13.98 -7.28
CA TRP A 504 -15.20 14.58 -7.81
C TRP A 504 -15.97 15.29 -6.68
N THR A 505 -17.04 15.99 -7.04
CA THR A 505 -17.93 16.58 -6.03
C THR A 505 -18.67 15.48 -5.28
N GLY A 506 -18.18 15.07 -4.11
CA GLY A 506 -18.81 14.06 -3.26
C GLY A 506 -17.94 12.86 -2.88
N GLY A 507 -16.74 12.73 -3.45
CA GLY A 507 -15.85 11.62 -3.14
C GLY A 507 -14.50 11.66 -3.87
N GLU A 508 -13.66 10.69 -3.55
CA GLU A 508 -12.37 10.45 -4.17
C GLU A 508 -12.07 8.93 -4.28
N ALA A 509 -11.19 8.57 -5.20
CA ALA A 509 -10.74 7.21 -5.44
C ALA A 509 -9.31 7.18 -6.01
N ILE A 510 -8.80 5.98 -6.27
CA ILE A 510 -7.60 5.73 -7.08
C ILE A 510 -8.04 5.28 -8.46
N MET A 511 -7.50 5.91 -9.51
CA MET A 511 -7.67 5.47 -10.89
C MET A 511 -6.87 4.19 -11.10
N ILE A 512 -7.54 3.13 -11.54
CA ILE A 512 -6.91 1.83 -11.80
C ILE A 512 -6.68 1.65 -13.30
N TYR A 513 -7.71 1.89 -14.09
CA TYR A 513 -7.70 1.74 -15.54
C TYR A 513 -8.78 2.60 -16.19
N SER A 514 -8.60 2.95 -17.46
CA SER A 514 -9.64 3.52 -18.31
C SER A 514 -9.47 2.99 -19.74
N ASP A 515 -10.58 2.74 -20.43
CA ASP A 515 -10.58 2.43 -21.86
C ASP A 515 -10.41 3.68 -22.74
N GLY A 516 -10.36 4.87 -22.11
CA GLY A 516 -10.28 6.17 -22.78
C GLY A 516 -11.57 6.58 -23.48
N SER A 517 -12.68 5.87 -23.28
CA SER A 517 -13.92 6.07 -24.03
C SER A 517 -15.19 6.04 -23.19
N SER A 518 -15.41 4.98 -22.41
CA SER A 518 -16.73 4.64 -21.88
C SER A 518 -16.72 4.16 -20.42
N ILE A 519 -15.58 3.65 -19.95
CA ILE A 519 -15.46 3.03 -18.62
C ILE A 519 -14.18 3.48 -17.94
N MET A 520 -14.30 3.84 -16.67
CA MET A 520 -13.18 4.04 -15.75
C MET A 520 -13.30 3.07 -14.58
N PHE A 521 -12.22 2.36 -14.28
CA PHE A 521 -12.10 1.45 -13.16
C PHE A 521 -11.48 2.17 -11.96
N LEU A 522 -12.14 2.10 -10.81
CA LEU A 522 -11.79 2.79 -9.58
C LEU A 522 -11.52 1.81 -8.45
N GLY A 523 -10.51 2.14 -7.65
CA GLY A 523 -10.20 1.46 -6.39
C GLY A 523 -10.15 2.47 -5.24
N ASN A 524 -10.22 1.97 -4.01
CA ASN A 524 -10.34 2.78 -2.80
C ASN A 524 -11.38 3.93 -2.88
N VAL A 525 -12.58 3.65 -3.41
CA VAL A 525 -13.68 4.63 -3.51
C VAL A 525 -14.14 4.99 -2.10
N THR A 526 -13.91 6.23 -1.71
CA THR A 526 -14.18 6.72 -0.34
C THR A 526 -15.66 7.04 -0.09
N ALA A 527 -16.38 7.45 -1.13
CA ALA A 527 -17.81 7.74 -1.11
C ALA A 527 -18.37 7.74 -2.54
N GLU A 528 -19.53 7.13 -2.77
CA GLU A 528 -20.15 7.05 -4.10
C GLU A 528 -21.01 8.27 -4.47
N THR A 529 -21.11 9.26 -3.58
CA THR A 529 -21.98 10.43 -3.76
C THR A 529 -21.69 11.10 -5.11
N ASN A 530 -22.74 11.27 -5.91
CA ASN A 530 -22.75 11.85 -7.26
C ASN A 530 -22.04 11.04 -8.37
N LEU A 531 -21.60 9.80 -8.13
CA LEU A 531 -21.13 8.89 -9.19
C LEU A 531 -22.25 8.42 -10.13
N ASN A 532 -23.51 8.73 -9.81
CA ASN A 532 -24.71 8.48 -10.61
C ASN A 532 -25.27 9.75 -11.28
N VAL A 533 -24.54 10.87 -11.23
CA VAL A 533 -25.00 12.15 -11.75
C VAL A 533 -24.22 12.48 -13.02
N ALA A 534 -24.91 12.54 -14.16
CA ALA A 534 -24.32 12.70 -15.49
C ALA A 534 -23.64 14.07 -15.75
N THR A 535 -23.56 14.95 -14.76
CA THR A 535 -22.81 16.22 -14.82
C THR A 535 -21.59 16.23 -13.92
N THR A 536 -21.38 15.18 -13.13
CA THR A 536 -20.22 15.06 -12.25
C THR A 536 -18.95 14.89 -13.08
N VAL A 537 -17.93 15.67 -12.75
CA VAL A 537 -16.62 15.59 -13.38
C VAL A 537 -15.65 14.90 -12.42
N ILE A 538 -15.02 13.83 -12.89
CA ILE A 538 -13.88 13.20 -12.24
C ILE A 538 -12.63 13.91 -12.73
N THR A 539 -11.77 14.32 -11.80
CA THR A 539 -10.50 15.01 -12.08
C THR A 539 -9.35 14.19 -11.53
N GLY A 540 -8.37 13.87 -12.38
CA GLY A 540 -7.10 13.26 -12.01
C GLY A 540 -6.23 14.28 -11.33
N ASN A 541 -5.70 13.94 -10.17
CA ASN A 541 -4.90 14.86 -9.40
C ASN A 541 -3.58 15.11 -10.15
N ILE A 542 -2.83 14.07 -10.50
CA ILE A 542 -1.48 14.20 -11.08
C ILE A 542 -1.59 14.62 -12.55
N SER A 543 -2.41 13.92 -13.32
CA SER A 543 -2.56 14.12 -14.75
C SER A 543 -3.30 15.42 -15.09
N THR A 544 -4.04 15.98 -14.12
CA THR A 544 -4.98 17.11 -14.29
C THR A 544 -6.08 16.84 -15.33
N LYS A 545 -6.22 15.60 -15.79
CA LYS A 545 -7.21 15.22 -16.79
C LYS A 545 -8.58 15.07 -16.17
N THR A 546 -9.59 15.24 -16.99
CA THR A 546 -10.98 15.21 -16.58
C THR A 546 -11.77 14.27 -17.47
N CYS A 547 -12.73 13.57 -16.89
CA CYS A 547 -13.79 12.90 -17.61
C CYS A 547 -15.13 13.16 -16.93
N GLN A 548 -16.21 13.13 -17.71
CA GLN A 548 -17.56 13.36 -17.20
C GLN A 548 -18.28 12.01 -17.00
N ILE A 549 -18.99 11.84 -15.88
CA ILE A 549 -19.91 10.72 -15.68
C ILE A 549 -21.03 10.82 -16.72
N VAL A 550 -21.42 9.69 -17.32
CA VAL A 550 -22.55 9.64 -18.28
C VAL A 550 -23.65 8.66 -17.85
N GLY A 551 -23.38 7.78 -16.89
CA GLY A 551 -24.34 6.81 -16.38
C GLY A 551 -25.16 7.34 -15.19
N THR A 552 -26.39 6.82 -15.04
CA THR A 552 -27.25 7.08 -13.86
C THR A 552 -27.23 5.93 -12.84
N VAL A 553 -26.48 4.87 -13.10
CA VAL A 553 -26.43 3.65 -12.27
C VAL A 553 -25.49 3.82 -11.06
N GLY A 554 -24.52 4.73 -11.13
CA GLY A 554 -23.48 4.87 -10.10
C GLY A 554 -22.27 3.98 -10.36
N LEU A 555 -21.57 3.61 -9.29
CA LEU A 555 -20.49 2.62 -9.35
C LEU A 555 -21.11 1.23 -9.57
N THR A 556 -20.58 0.49 -10.54
CA THR A 556 -20.86 -0.94 -10.70
C THR A 556 -19.75 -1.71 -10.02
N ASP A 557 -20.08 -2.39 -8.93
CA ASP A 557 -19.09 -3.15 -8.16
C ASP A 557 -18.44 -4.26 -9.00
N ASP A 558 -17.11 -4.22 -9.03
CA ASP A 558 -16.24 -5.23 -9.63
C ASP A 558 -14.91 -5.18 -8.87
N ASN A 559 -14.54 -6.29 -8.25
CA ASN A 559 -13.35 -6.35 -7.41
C ASN A 559 -12.15 -6.96 -8.14
N THR A 560 -12.20 -7.04 -9.47
CA THR A 560 -11.09 -7.55 -10.28
C THR A 560 -10.84 -6.72 -11.53
N GLN A 561 -9.57 -6.60 -11.94
CA GLN A 561 -9.19 -5.94 -13.18
C GLN A 561 -8.02 -6.65 -13.86
N ASN A 562 -8.04 -6.60 -15.19
CA ASN A 562 -7.00 -7.17 -16.04
C ASN A 562 -5.73 -6.34 -16.01
N PHE A 563 -4.60 -7.02 -15.73
CA PHE A 563 -3.25 -6.50 -15.90
C PHE A 563 -2.38 -7.50 -16.65
N GLU A 564 -1.42 -6.99 -17.39
CA GLU A 564 -0.50 -7.78 -18.20
C GLU A 564 0.92 -7.23 -18.08
N PHE A 565 1.90 -8.14 -18.07
CA PHE A 565 3.27 -7.74 -18.31
C PHE A 565 3.47 -7.43 -19.79
N SER A 566 4.44 -6.55 -20.10
CA SER A 566 4.84 -6.26 -21.47
C SER A 566 5.02 -7.56 -22.28
N LEU A 567 4.50 -7.59 -23.51
CA LEU A 567 4.47 -8.75 -24.42
C LEU A 567 3.50 -9.89 -24.07
N GLN A 568 2.77 -9.83 -22.96
CA GLN A 568 1.64 -10.76 -22.74
C GLN A 568 0.43 -10.32 -23.55
N SER A 569 -0.24 -11.28 -24.20
CA SER A 569 -1.36 -11.01 -25.12
C SER A 569 -2.74 -11.07 -24.47
N THR A 570 -2.82 -11.42 -23.18
CA THR A 570 -4.09 -11.46 -22.44
C THR A 570 -3.85 -11.09 -20.99
N GLY A 571 -4.46 -9.98 -20.57
CA GLY A 571 -4.50 -9.57 -19.17
C GLY A 571 -5.09 -10.63 -18.26
N ALA A 572 -4.48 -10.77 -17.08
CA ALA A 572 -4.92 -11.62 -16.01
C ALA A 572 -5.58 -10.81 -14.90
N LEU A 573 -6.51 -11.42 -14.16
CA LEU A 573 -7.30 -10.71 -13.16
C LEU A 573 -6.56 -10.63 -11.82
N TYR A 574 -6.53 -9.43 -11.26
CA TYR A 574 -6.03 -9.11 -9.93
C TYR A 574 -7.11 -8.33 -9.18
N SER A 575 -7.04 -8.25 -7.85
CA SER A 575 -7.99 -7.52 -6.97
C SER A 575 -7.36 -6.38 -6.18
N VAL A 576 -6.03 -6.37 -6.05
CA VAL A 576 -5.26 -5.29 -5.46
C VAL A 576 -4.27 -4.77 -6.49
N PHE A 577 -4.16 -3.44 -6.57
CA PHE A 577 -3.22 -2.72 -7.40
C PHE A 577 -2.24 -1.96 -6.51
N ILE A 578 -0.94 -2.17 -6.72
CA ILE A 578 0.13 -1.46 -6.03
C ILE A 578 0.95 -0.69 -7.07
N GLU A 579 1.05 0.62 -6.87
CA GLU A 579 1.97 1.50 -7.60
C GLU A 579 3.13 1.88 -6.68
N GLY A 580 4.35 1.59 -7.12
CA GLY A 580 5.58 1.66 -6.33
C GLY A 580 6.19 3.04 -6.15
N GLY A 581 5.48 4.12 -6.48
CA GLY A 581 5.90 5.52 -6.34
C GLY A 581 6.41 6.18 -7.63
N SER A 582 6.43 5.48 -8.77
CA SER A 582 6.92 6.03 -10.05
C SER A 582 6.07 7.15 -10.63
N ILE A 583 4.82 7.27 -10.17
CA ILE A 583 3.92 8.36 -10.56
C ILE A 583 4.21 9.68 -9.82
N TYR A 584 5.01 9.64 -8.74
CA TYR A 584 5.39 10.80 -7.94
C TYR A 584 6.89 11.11 -8.07
N GLU A 585 7.74 10.09 -8.02
CA GLU A 585 9.21 10.18 -8.11
C GLU A 585 9.76 9.03 -8.96
N ALA A 586 11.04 8.65 -8.82
CA ALA A 586 11.67 7.59 -9.63
C ALA A 586 11.21 6.14 -9.31
N GLY A 587 10.16 5.97 -8.49
CA GLY A 587 9.76 4.68 -7.93
C GLY A 587 10.68 4.20 -6.82
N ARG A 588 10.13 3.39 -5.92
CA ARG A 588 10.88 2.77 -4.81
C ARG A 588 11.42 1.40 -5.19
N SER A 589 12.50 0.98 -4.53
CA SER A 589 12.97 -0.40 -4.62
C SER A 589 11.94 -1.37 -4.05
N LEU A 590 11.97 -2.64 -4.49
CA LEU A 590 11.06 -3.65 -3.96
C LEU A 590 11.23 -3.88 -2.45
N SER A 591 12.44 -3.68 -1.91
CA SER A 591 12.69 -3.73 -0.47
C SER A 591 11.97 -2.61 0.30
N ASP A 592 11.94 -1.40 -0.25
CA ASP A 592 11.24 -0.26 0.36
C ASP A 592 9.72 -0.40 0.23
N ILE A 593 9.24 -0.89 -0.92
CA ILE A 593 7.82 -1.21 -1.13
C ILE A 593 7.38 -2.30 -0.14
N TYR A 594 8.13 -3.39 -0.01
CA TYR A 594 7.82 -4.47 0.93
C TYR A 594 7.77 -3.98 2.39
N ALA A 595 8.75 -3.18 2.81
CA ALA A 595 8.78 -2.59 4.14
C ALA A 595 7.55 -1.68 4.38
N TYR A 596 7.16 -0.89 3.38
CA TYR A 596 5.95 -0.06 3.46
C TYR A 596 4.68 -0.90 3.52
N LEU A 597 4.56 -1.99 2.75
CA LEU A 597 3.39 -2.87 2.78
C LEU A 597 3.21 -3.57 4.13
N GLN A 598 4.32 -3.95 4.78
CA GLN A 598 4.29 -4.43 6.16
C GLN A 598 3.81 -3.35 7.12
N PHE A 599 4.40 -2.15 7.05
CA PHE A 599 3.97 -1.00 7.83
C PHE A 599 2.51 -0.61 7.56
N TYR A 600 2.00 -0.83 6.35
CA TYR A 600 0.63 -0.51 5.96
C TYR A 600 -0.40 -1.35 6.73
N VAL A 601 -0.05 -2.56 7.16
CA VAL A 601 -0.98 -3.52 7.79
C VAL A 601 -0.55 -3.96 9.19
N ARG A 602 0.46 -3.30 9.79
CA ARG A 602 0.96 -3.60 11.14
C ARG A 602 -0.03 -3.15 12.23
N ASP A 603 0.20 -3.58 13.47
CA ASP A 603 -0.52 -3.07 14.65
C ASP A 603 -0.42 -1.54 14.77
N GLY A 604 -1.52 -0.89 15.11
CA GLY A 604 -1.66 0.56 15.20
C GLY A 604 -2.14 1.21 13.90
N GLN A 605 -2.56 0.41 12.90
CA GLN A 605 -3.19 0.89 11.66
C GLN A 605 -4.72 0.71 11.72
N ASP A 606 -5.35 1.28 12.75
CA ASP A 606 -6.80 1.29 12.94
C ASP A 606 -7.53 2.14 11.87
N VAL A 607 -8.86 2.10 11.85
CA VAL A 607 -9.66 2.89 10.87
C VAL A 607 -9.42 4.40 10.94
N SER A 608 -9.03 4.94 12.10
CA SER A 608 -8.75 6.38 12.26
C SER A 608 -7.40 6.78 11.67
N SER A 609 -6.45 5.84 11.62
CA SER A 609 -5.13 6.04 11.03
C SER A 609 -5.07 5.63 9.55
N ARG A 610 -5.73 4.53 9.17
CA ARG A 610 -5.68 3.97 7.82
C ARG A 610 -6.87 3.05 7.54
N THR A 611 -7.80 3.53 6.72
CA THR A 611 -8.94 2.75 6.24
C THR A 611 -8.64 2.11 4.87
N ILE A 612 -9.01 0.85 4.70
CA ILE A 612 -9.03 0.15 3.40
C ILE A 612 -10.49 -0.02 2.96
N TYR A 613 -10.77 0.22 1.68
CA TYR A 613 -12.07 0.03 1.06
C TYR A 613 -12.04 -1.24 0.19
N THR A 614 -12.43 -2.37 0.77
CA THR A 614 -12.45 -3.67 0.08
C THR A 614 -13.79 -3.92 -0.61
N SER A 615 -13.81 -4.61 -1.74
CA SER A 615 -15.04 -5.11 -2.39
C SER A 615 -14.97 -6.63 -2.55
N ASN A 616 -16.13 -7.29 -2.41
CA ASN A 616 -16.31 -8.70 -2.75
C ASN A 616 -17.04 -8.89 -4.10
N GLY A 617 -17.22 -7.81 -4.87
CA GLY A 617 -18.02 -7.78 -6.10
C GLY A 617 -19.53 -7.62 -5.87
N SER A 618 -19.95 -7.24 -4.65
CA SER A 618 -21.37 -6.99 -4.34
C SER A 618 -21.60 -5.78 -3.42
N ALA A 619 -20.62 -5.45 -2.57
CA ALA A 619 -20.61 -4.21 -1.82
C ALA A 619 -19.17 -3.77 -1.50
N ILE A 620 -18.95 -2.46 -1.47
CA ILE A 620 -17.79 -1.86 -0.81
C ILE A 620 -17.98 -1.96 0.71
N THR A 621 -16.92 -2.39 1.40
CA THR A 621 -16.83 -2.43 2.85
C THR A 621 -15.53 -1.80 3.32
N THR A 622 -15.58 -1.09 4.44
CA THR A 622 -14.39 -0.51 5.07
C THR A 622 -13.85 -1.43 6.15
N LYS A 623 -12.52 -1.48 6.28
CA LYS A 623 -11.82 -2.21 7.34
C LYS A 623 -10.58 -1.43 7.77
N ALA A 624 -10.14 -1.64 9.01
CA ALA A 624 -8.82 -1.18 9.43
C ALA A 624 -7.74 -1.91 8.60
N ALA A 625 -6.66 -1.21 8.24
CA ALA A 625 -5.61 -1.83 7.45
C ALA A 625 -4.93 -3.00 8.18
N GLU A 626 -4.87 -2.94 9.52
CA GLU A 626 -4.36 -4.01 10.36
C GLU A 626 -5.22 -5.30 10.36
N GLU A 627 -6.45 -5.27 9.83
CA GLU A 627 -7.32 -6.45 9.67
C GLU A 627 -7.10 -7.19 8.34
N TYR A 628 -6.42 -6.56 7.38
CA TYR A 628 -6.29 -7.12 6.04
C TYR A 628 -5.42 -8.39 6.03
N ILE A 629 -5.97 -9.51 5.57
CA ILE A 629 -5.26 -10.81 5.45
C ILE A 629 -5.24 -11.38 4.02
N LYS A 630 -6.18 -10.97 3.16
CA LYS A 630 -6.33 -11.40 1.77
C LYS A 630 -7.29 -10.48 1.01
N ALA A 631 -7.11 -10.38 -0.30
CA ALA A 631 -7.89 -9.50 -1.17
C ALA A 631 -9.35 -9.98 -1.35
N ASP A 632 -9.56 -11.29 -1.48
CA ASP A 632 -10.88 -11.89 -1.66
C ASP A 632 -11.06 -13.09 -0.70
N PRO A 633 -12.25 -13.32 -0.12
CA PRO A 633 -12.52 -14.48 0.72
C PRO A 633 -12.18 -15.83 0.08
N ALA A 634 -12.29 -15.96 -1.25
CA ALA A 634 -11.96 -17.18 -1.99
C ALA A 634 -10.46 -17.47 -2.05
N TYR A 635 -9.61 -16.47 -1.78
CA TYR A 635 -8.16 -16.64 -1.85
C TYR A 635 -7.59 -17.25 -0.57
N SER A 636 -6.46 -17.93 -0.73
CA SER A 636 -5.62 -18.33 0.38
C SER A 636 -4.87 -17.11 0.93
N ALA A 637 -4.91 -16.92 2.24
CA ALA A 637 -4.18 -15.83 2.89
C ALA A 637 -2.71 -16.21 3.13
N THR A 638 -1.82 -15.24 2.94
CA THR A 638 -0.40 -15.35 3.24
C THR A 638 -0.14 -14.81 4.65
N LYS A 639 0.26 -15.68 5.58
CA LYS A 639 0.41 -15.32 7.01
C LYS A 639 1.50 -14.30 7.29
N THR A 640 2.64 -14.44 6.60
CA THR A 640 3.85 -13.62 6.82
C THR A 640 3.77 -12.23 6.18
N ALA A 641 2.95 -12.04 5.14
CA ALA A 641 2.76 -10.74 4.50
C ALA A 641 1.49 -10.75 3.63
N PRO A 642 0.41 -10.04 4.02
CA PRO A 642 -0.88 -10.09 3.32
C PRO A 642 -0.87 -9.66 1.84
N TYR A 643 0.11 -8.85 1.41
CA TYR A 643 0.25 -8.42 0.01
C TYR A 643 1.27 -9.25 -0.78
N GLY A 644 2.11 -10.04 -0.11
CA GLY A 644 3.19 -10.79 -0.74
C GLY A 644 4.50 -10.71 0.03
N THR A 645 5.41 -11.65 -0.24
CA THR A 645 6.69 -11.79 0.46
C THR A 645 7.85 -11.35 -0.43
N LEU A 646 8.95 -10.90 0.18
CA LEU A 646 10.20 -10.63 -0.53
C LEU A 646 11.19 -11.75 -0.22
N ALA A 647 11.80 -12.36 -1.24
CA ALA A 647 12.86 -13.34 -1.06
C ALA A 647 14.07 -12.98 -1.94
N GLY A 648 15.19 -12.68 -1.29
CA GLY A 648 16.33 -12.06 -1.96
C GLY A 648 15.96 -10.68 -2.50
N SER A 649 16.03 -10.51 -3.81
CA SER A 649 15.56 -9.30 -4.51
C SER A 649 14.18 -9.46 -5.16
N THR A 650 13.60 -10.67 -5.17
CA THR A 650 12.35 -10.95 -5.90
C THR A 650 11.13 -10.84 -4.99
N PHE A 651 10.14 -10.05 -5.40
CA PHE A 651 8.84 -9.93 -4.73
C PHE A 651 7.86 -10.98 -5.27
N PHE A 652 7.25 -11.74 -4.35
CA PHE A 652 6.24 -12.74 -4.61
C PHE A 652 4.89 -12.22 -4.12
N GLY A 653 4.07 -11.72 -5.04
CA GLY A 653 2.74 -11.18 -4.73
C GLY A 653 1.81 -12.27 -4.22
N ALA A 654 1.01 -11.93 -3.20
CA ALA A 654 -0.11 -12.77 -2.79
C ALA A 654 -1.14 -12.89 -3.93
N THR A 655 -2.01 -13.89 -3.86
CA THR A 655 -3.04 -14.11 -4.89
C THR A 655 -3.88 -12.84 -5.12
N GLY A 656 -3.97 -12.43 -6.39
CA GLY A 656 -4.72 -11.25 -6.80
C GLY A 656 -4.02 -9.92 -6.50
N VAL A 657 -2.73 -9.91 -6.19
CA VAL A 657 -1.97 -8.65 -6.00
C VAL A 657 -1.14 -8.32 -7.24
N TRP A 658 -1.46 -7.20 -7.89
CA TRP A 658 -0.67 -6.58 -8.94
C TRP A 658 0.29 -5.54 -8.37
N LEU A 659 1.54 -5.49 -8.86
CA LEU A 659 2.53 -4.49 -8.47
C LEU A 659 3.25 -3.96 -9.71
N GLN A 660 3.29 -2.64 -9.84
CA GLN A 660 4.02 -1.90 -10.88
C GLN A 660 4.66 -0.63 -10.32
N GLY A 661 5.39 0.11 -11.15
CA GLY A 661 5.91 1.44 -10.78
C GLY A 661 6.99 1.41 -9.70
N MET A 662 7.63 0.27 -9.54
CA MET A 662 8.89 0.13 -8.80
C MET A 662 10.03 0.84 -9.54
N GLN A 663 11.16 0.99 -8.86
CA GLN A 663 12.41 1.44 -9.48
C GLN A 663 12.77 0.54 -10.68
N THR A 664 13.21 1.13 -11.79
CA THR A 664 13.46 0.41 -13.06
C THR A 664 14.38 -0.81 -12.93
N ALA A 665 15.35 -0.77 -12.01
CA ALA A 665 16.26 -1.89 -11.75
C ALA A 665 15.56 -3.16 -11.23
N ASP A 666 14.35 -3.02 -10.68
CA ASP A 666 13.57 -4.10 -10.10
C ASP A 666 12.46 -4.63 -11.03
N ASN A 667 12.31 -4.10 -12.24
CA ASN A 667 11.24 -4.49 -13.17
C ASN A 667 11.21 -6.00 -13.49
N ASN A 668 12.35 -6.68 -13.43
CA ASN A 668 12.46 -8.13 -13.67
C ASN A 668 12.26 -8.98 -12.40
N ASN A 669 12.19 -8.35 -11.23
CA ASN A 669 12.26 -9.01 -9.93
C ASN A 669 10.89 -9.21 -9.28
N ILE A 670 9.83 -9.45 -10.05
CA ILE A 670 8.48 -9.66 -9.53
C ILE A 670 7.84 -10.94 -10.05
N LYS A 671 7.07 -11.61 -9.20
CA LYS A 671 6.28 -12.79 -9.53
C LYS A 671 4.91 -12.66 -8.86
N LEU A 672 3.85 -12.63 -9.65
CA LEU A 672 2.51 -12.27 -9.19
C LEU A 672 1.55 -13.41 -9.50
N THR A 673 0.72 -13.79 -8.54
CA THR A 673 -0.26 -14.88 -8.75
C THR A 673 -1.61 -14.28 -9.13
N ASP A 674 -2.08 -14.58 -10.33
CA ASP A 674 -3.34 -14.09 -10.86
C ASP A 674 -4.55 -14.92 -10.41
N THR A 675 -5.74 -14.55 -10.91
CA THR A 675 -6.92 -15.40 -10.90
C THR A 675 -7.74 -15.32 -12.20
N ASN A 676 -8.84 -16.07 -12.25
CA ASN A 676 -9.89 -15.96 -13.27
C ASN A 676 -11.16 -15.31 -12.69
N ALA A 677 -12.17 -15.05 -13.54
CA ALA A 677 -13.41 -14.41 -13.11
C ALA A 677 -14.21 -15.25 -12.08
N ALA A 678 -14.05 -16.58 -12.12
CA ALA A 678 -14.65 -17.50 -11.17
C ALA A 678 -13.90 -17.59 -9.82
N LYS A 679 -12.70 -17.00 -9.73
CA LYS A 679 -11.82 -17.00 -8.55
C LYS A 679 -11.44 -18.40 -8.04
N ASP A 680 -11.34 -19.37 -8.96
CA ASP A 680 -11.08 -20.78 -8.65
C ASP A 680 -9.76 -21.32 -9.22
N THR A 681 -9.13 -20.55 -10.12
CA THR A 681 -7.88 -20.90 -10.79
C THR A 681 -6.86 -19.81 -10.51
N PHE A 682 -5.62 -20.20 -10.18
CA PHE A 682 -4.54 -19.29 -9.80
C PHE A 682 -3.26 -19.64 -10.55
N THR A 683 -2.70 -18.69 -11.29
CA THR A 683 -1.50 -18.89 -12.11
C THR A 683 -0.40 -17.92 -11.70
N LEU A 684 0.81 -18.43 -11.48
CA LEU A 684 1.98 -17.59 -11.28
C LEU A 684 2.39 -16.93 -12.60
N ARG A 685 2.44 -15.60 -12.61
CA ARG A 685 2.91 -14.76 -13.70
C ARG A 685 4.22 -14.09 -13.32
N GLN A 686 5.07 -13.87 -14.32
CA GLN A 686 6.32 -13.13 -14.17
C GLN A 686 6.55 -12.30 -15.43
N PRO A 687 7.25 -11.16 -15.32
CA PRO A 687 7.58 -10.33 -16.47
C PRO A 687 8.56 -11.06 -17.38
N TYR A 688 8.53 -10.71 -18.66
CA TYR A 688 9.62 -11.04 -19.57
C TYR A 688 10.84 -10.20 -19.19
N THR A 689 12.02 -10.82 -19.20
CA THR A 689 13.26 -10.13 -18.84
C THR A 689 13.51 -8.98 -19.80
N ALA A 690 13.60 -7.77 -19.27
CA ALA A 690 13.98 -6.59 -20.03
C ALA A 690 15.39 -6.12 -19.66
N ILE A 691 16.19 -5.74 -20.66
CA ILE A 691 17.54 -5.18 -20.51
C ILE A 691 17.62 -3.89 -21.31
N THR A 692 18.11 -2.82 -20.69
CA THR A 692 18.36 -1.57 -21.40
C THR A 692 19.81 -1.50 -21.86
N VAL A 693 20.01 -1.35 -23.17
CA VAL A 693 21.31 -1.07 -23.79
C VAL A 693 21.43 0.43 -23.95
N SER A 694 22.42 1.05 -23.31
CA SER A 694 22.69 2.48 -23.42
C SER A 694 24.05 2.73 -24.07
N ILE A 695 24.05 3.51 -25.14
CA ILE A 695 25.23 3.97 -25.85
C ILE A 695 25.40 5.45 -25.49
N SER A 696 26.27 5.71 -24.51
CA SER A 696 26.60 7.07 -24.10
C SER A 696 27.68 7.68 -24.98
N ASN A 697 27.86 9.01 -24.88
CA ASN A 697 28.94 9.74 -25.53
C ASN A 697 28.75 9.78 -27.07
N THR A 698 27.51 9.88 -27.53
CA THR A 698 27.16 10.06 -28.95
C THR A 698 27.28 11.55 -29.34
N ARG A 699 27.63 11.81 -30.61
CA ARG A 699 27.60 13.15 -31.22
C ARG A 699 26.59 13.19 -32.34
N GLN A 700 26.07 14.39 -32.61
CA GLN A 700 25.26 14.66 -33.79
C GLN A 700 25.87 13.99 -35.02
N ASP A 701 25.01 13.33 -35.79
CA ASP A 701 25.30 12.53 -36.97
C ASP A 701 25.91 11.15 -36.73
N ASP A 702 26.31 10.79 -35.50
CA ASP A 702 26.73 9.42 -35.20
C ASP A 702 25.58 8.45 -35.52
N ARG A 703 25.90 7.33 -36.18
CA ARG A 703 24.92 6.28 -36.46
C ARG A 703 25.09 5.16 -35.44
N ILE A 704 23.99 4.79 -34.79
CA ILE A 704 23.94 3.78 -33.75
C ILE A 704 22.88 2.75 -34.14
N ALA A 705 23.27 1.48 -34.14
CA ALA A 705 22.35 0.39 -34.36
C ALA A 705 22.59 -0.79 -33.41
N VAL A 706 21.51 -1.46 -33.04
CA VAL A 706 21.49 -2.66 -32.18
C VAL A 706 20.73 -3.75 -32.91
N TYR A 707 21.38 -4.90 -33.13
CA TYR A 707 20.81 -6.03 -33.86
C TYR A 707 20.87 -7.31 -33.03
N LEU A 708 20.09 -8.32 -33.42
CA LEU A 708 20.35 -9.71 -33.03
C LEU A 708 21.66 -10.18 -33.63
N GLU A 709 22.46 -10.91 -32.86
CA GLU A 709 23.69 -11.55 -33.35
C GLU A 709 23.38 -12.92 -34.00
N SER A 710 24.18 -13.32 -34.99
CA SER A 710 23.96 -14.53 -35.80
C SER A 710 24.28 -15.87 -35.10
N GLY A 711 24.57 -15.86 -33.80
CA GLY A 711 25.00 -16.98 -32.96
C GLY A 711 26.43 -17.49 -33.20
N THR A 712 27.20 -16.87 -34.11
CA THR A 712 28.41 -17.50 -34.67
C THR A 712 29.49 -16.55 -35.16
N THR A 713 29.17 -15.28 -35.41
CA THR A 713 30.08 -14.39 -36.14
C THR A 713 30.29 -13.04 -35.50
N THR A 714 29.65 -12.75 -34.35
CA THR A 714 29.63 -11.40 -33.76
C THR A 714 29.12 -10.33 -34.74
N LEU A 715 28.29 -10.73 -35.72
CA LEU A 715 27.68 -9.87 -36.73
C LEU A 715 26.16 -9.97 -36.67
N PRO A 716 25.42 -9.01 -37.26
CA PRO A 716 23.97 -9.06 -37.30
C PRO A 716 23.45 -10.35 -37.96
N ASP A 717 22.42 -10.96 -37.36
CA ASP A 717 21.67 -12.02 -38.02
C ASP A 717 20.85 -11.47 -39.18
N LYS A 718 21.38 -11.63 -40.39
CA LYS A 718 20.73 -11.18 -41.62
C LYS A 718 19.66 -12.13 -42.14
N THR A 719 19.44 -13.26 -41.45
CA THR A 719 18.58 -14.35 -41.90
C THR A 719 17.33 -14.55 -41.06
N THR A 720 17.05 -13.63 -40.12
CA THR A 720 15.98 -13.76 -39.12
C THR A 720 14.60 -14.04 -39.73
N TYR A 721 14.24 -13.36 -40.82
CA TYR A 721 12.95 -13.52 -41.48
C TYR A 721 13.07 -13.63 -43.01
N THR A 722 12.02 -14.18 -43.64
CA THR A 722 11.93 -14.38 -45.09
C THR A 722 10.82 -13.51 -45.68
N SER A 723 11.14 -12.77 -46.74
CA SER A 723 10.19 -11.94 -47.49
C SER A 723 9.09 -12.79 -48.14
N HIS A 724 7.87 -12.25 -48.27
CA HIS A 724 6.80 -12.95 -49.00
C HIS A 724 7.17 -13.18 -50.47
N ASN A 725 6.72 -14.30 -51.03
CA ASN A 725 7.05 -14.70 -52.40
C ASN A 725 6.54 -13.73 -53.48
N VAL A 726 5.37 -13.09 -53.27
CA VAL A 726 4.69 -12.30 -54.31
C VAL A 726 4.08 -10.96 -53.85
N ASN A 727 4.04 -10.66 -52.54
CA ASN A 727 3.28 -9.52 -52.00
C ASN A 727 4.14 -8.28 -51.72
N ASN A 728 5.43 -8.34 -52.06
CA ASN A 728 6.39 -7.27 -51.85
C ASN A 728 6.81 -6.69 -53.19
N ALA A 729 5.87 -6.11 -53.93
CA ALA A 729 6.13 -5.56 -55.24
C ALA A 729 6.76 -4.16 -55.14
N GLN A 730 7.56 -3.81 -56.14
CA GLN A 730 8.12 -2.48 -56.27
C GLN A 730 7.01 -1.41 -56.28
N GLY A 731 7.13 -0.41 -55.39
CA GLY A 731 6.17 0.68 -55.25
C GLY A 731 5.08 0.45 -54.20
N ASP A 732 5.05 -0.71 -53.54
CA ASP A 732 4.14 -0.99 -52.43
C ASP A 732 4.50 -0.18 -51.18
N ILE A 733 3.49 0.13 -50.37
CA ILE A 733 3.64 0.84 -49.07
C ILE A 733 3.63 -0.11 -47.87
N THR A 734 3.63 -1.41 -48.15
CA THR A 734 3.65 -2.47 -47.14
C THR A 734 4.74 -3.46 -47.50
N PHE A 735 5.27 -4.13 -46.48
CA PHE A 735 6.19 -5.25 -46.63
C PHE A 735 5.68 -6.43 -45.80
N GLU A 736 5.51 -7.57 -46.43
CA GLU A 736 4.91 -8.78 -45.88
C GLU A 736 5.95 -9.90 -45.74
N ARG A 737 5.85 -10.63 -44.63
CA ARG A 737 6.62 -11.85 -44.40
C ARG A 737 6.02 -13.04 -45.15
N ASP A 738 6.82 -14.04 -45.50
CA ASP A 738 6.35 -15.27 -46.17
C ASP A 738 5.33 -16.07 -45.35
N THR A 739 5.75 -16.69 -44.25
CA THR A 739 4.88 -17.48 -43.36
C THR A 739 5.31 -17.40 -41.90
N GLY A 740 4.34 -17.51 -41.00
CA GLY A 740 4.50 -17.61 -39.55
C GLY A 740 4.50 -16.28 -38.80
N ALA A 741 4.20 -16.35 -37.50
CA ALA A 741 4.20 -15.19 -36.61
C ALA A 741 5.63 -14.69 -36.35
N MET A 742 5.76 -13.36 -36.18
CA MET A 742 6.99 -12.72 -35.76
C MET A 742 7.24 -12.95 -34.26
N SER A 743 8.50 -12.97 -33.87
CA SER A 743 8.87 -12.98 -32.45
C SER A 743 8.28 -11.74 -31.74
N LEU A 744 7.79 -11.93 -30.51
CA LEU A 744 7.12 -10.87 -29.75
C LEU A 744 8.06 -9.69 -29.46
N ASP A 745 9.35 -9.98 -29.30
CA ASP A 745 10.43 -9.02 -29.07
C ASP A 745 10.78 -8.15 -30.29
N THR A 746 10.33 -8.51 -31.51
CA THR A 746 10.67 -7.73 -32.70
C THR A 746 9.91 -6.39 -32.71
N PRO A 747 10.61 -5.24 -32.92
CA PRO A 747 10.02 -3.92 -32.85
C PRO A 747 8.74 -3.74 -33.67
N THR A 748 7.80 -2.94 -33.13
CA THR A 748 6.52 -2.61 -33.77
C THR A 748 6.58 -1.37 -34.66
N SER A 749 7.65 -0.58 -34.57
CA SER A 749 8.02 0.52 -35.47
C SER A 749 9.56 0.61 -35.55
N GLY A 750 10.11 1.30 -36.55
CA GLY A 750 11.55 1.50 -36.69
C GLY A 750 12.03 1.27 -38.12
N THR A 751 13.14 0.54 -38.28
CA THR A 751 13.73 0.21 -39.58
C THR A 751 13.58 -1.28 -39.89
N ILE A 752 13.20 -1.62 -41.12
CA ILE A 752 13.39 -2.96 -41.68
C ILE A 752 14.58 -2.93 -42.65
N ILE A 753 15.44 -3.94 -42.57
CA ILE A 753 16.57 -4.10 -43.50
C ILE A 753 16.31 -5.35 -44.32
N VAL A 754 16.09 -5.15 -45.61
CA VAL A 754 15.84 -6.23 -46.57
C VAL A 754 17.13 -6.53 -47.32
N VAL A 755 17.56 -7.79 -47.25
CA VAL A 755 18.72 -8.35 -47.94
C VAL A 755 18.23 -8.92 -49.27
N ASP A 756 18.38 -8.13 -50.32
CA ASP A 756 18.07 -8.52 -51.69
C ASP A 756 19.16 -9.46 -52.20
N ASN A 757 18.77 -10.69 -52.52
CA ASN A 757 19.66 -11.74 -52.99
C ASN A 757 20.07 -11.53 -54.46
N SER A 758 19.31 -10.78 -55.25
CA SER A 758 19.52 -10.64 -56.70
C SER A 758 20.63 -9.65 -57.11
N PRO A 759 21.09 -8.74 -56.22
CA PRO A 759 22.39 -8.08 -56.36
C PRO A 759 23.26 -8.16 -55.08
N THR A 760 22.86 -8.94 -54.07
CA THR A 760 23.45 -8.96 -52.71
C THR A 760 23.57 -7.55 -52.11
N GLN A 761 22.43 -6.87 -51.97
CA GLN A 761 22.36 -5.50 -51.44
C GLN A 761 21.40 -5.39 -50.25
N GLU A 762 21.60 -4.38 -49.42
CA GLU A 762 20.72 -4.07 -48.29
C GLU A 762 19.91 -2.80 -48.58
N HIS A 763 18.59 -2.94 -48.51
CA HIS A 763 17.66 -1.83 -48.60
C HIS A 763 17.04 -1.57 -47.23
N ARG A 764 17.18 -0.34 -46.73
CA ARG A 764 16.65 0.07 -45.43
C ARG A 764 15.38 0.87 -45.60
N TYR A 765 14.31 0.45 -44.95
CA TYR A 765 13.04 1.16 -44.95
C TYR A 765 12.60 1.49 -43.54
N ARG A 766 12.14 2.71 -43.34
CA ARG A 766 11.40 3.07 -42.13
C ARG A 766 9.99 2.50 -42.21
N PHE A 767 9.51 1.90 -41.13
CA PHE A 767 8.15 1.44 -40.97
C PHE A 767 7.52 2.06 -39.73
N VAL A 768 6.23 2.39 -39.82
CA VAL A 768 5.49 3.08 -38.76
C VAL A 768 4.72 2.13 -37.85
N SER A 769 4.35 0.96 -38.38
CA SER A 769 3.63 -0.05 -37.63
C SER A 769 3.86 -1.44 -38.21
N ARG A 770 3.77 -2.46 -37.36
CA ARG A 770 3.71 -3.87 -37.73
C ARG A 770 2.48 -4.50 -37.07
N ASN A 771 1.69 -5.28 -37.81
CA ASN A 771 0.63 -6.06 -37.17
C ASN A 771 1.26 -7.15 -36.26
N SER A 772 0.72 -7.34 -35.06
CA SER A 772 1.41 -8.07 -33.99
C SER A 772 0.69 -9.34 -33.59
N THR A 773 0.44 -10.29 -34.52
CA THR A 773 0.13 -11.73 -34.23
C THR A 773 -0.51 -12.48 -35.41
N THR A 774 -1.02 -11.81 -36.44
CA THR A 774 -1.64 -12.49 -37.59
C THR A 774 -0.58 -13.01 -38.56
N ASP A 775 -0.74 -14.26 -39.01
CA ASP A 775 0.05 -14.85 -40.09
C ASP A 775 -0.60 -14.52 -41.45
N PRO A 776 0.11 -13.87 -42.39
CA PRO A 776 1.48 -13.36 -42.29
C PRO A 776 1.58 -11.97 -41.65
N ALA A 777 2.76 -11.68 -41.09
CA ALA A 777 3.05 -10.38 -40.51
C ALA A 777 3.31 -9.32 -41.61
N ILE A 778 2.73 -8.13 -41.44
CA ILE A 778 2.75 -7.00 -42.38
C ILE A 778 3.32 -5.78 -41.67
N PHE A 779 4.35 -5.19 -42.29
CA PHE A 779 4.94 -3.91 -41.95
C PHE A 779 4.32 -2.83 -42.83
N SER A 780 3.85 -1.74 -42.21
CA SER A 780 3.36 -0.56 -42.92
C SER A 780 4.46 0.50 -42.98
N LEU A 781 4.83 0.91 -44.19
CA LEU A 781 5.71 2.04 -44.42
C LEU A 781 4.94 3.35 -44.15
N PRO A 782 5.62 4.50 -43.96
CA PRO A 782 4.95 5.79 -43.83
C PRO A 782 3.94 6.01 -44.96
N SER A 783 2.74 6.47 -44.61
CA SER A 783 1.65 6.68 -45.57
C SER A 783 1.27 8.17 -45.62
N PRO A 784 0.86 8.70 -46.78
CA PRO A 784 0.81 8.03 -48.09
C PRO A 784 2.20 7.89 -48.72
N LYS A 785 2.28 7.02 -49.75
CA LYS A 785 3.35 7.06 -50.75
C LYS A 785 3.51 8.49 -51.26
N ARG A 786 4.74 9.00 -51.27
CA ARG A 786 5.02 10.35 -51.77
C ARG A 786 5.65 10.26 -53.15
N THR A 787 5.20 11.11 -54.06
CA THR A 787 5.71 11.17 -55.43
C THR A 787 6.00 12.61 -55.81
N GLY A 788 6.92 12.81 -56.74
CA GLY A 788 7.25 14.16 -57.20
C GLY A 788 8.08 14.17 -58.47
N THR A 789 8.41 15.36 -58.94
CA THR A 789 9.23 15.60 -60.13
C THR A 789 10.35 16.58 -59.79
N ALA A 790 11.57 16.22 -60.17
CA ALA A 790 12.76 17.05 -60.08
C ALA A 790 12.62 18.28 -60.99
N GLY A 791 12.84 19.45 -60.39
CA GLY A 791 12.92 20.75 -61.06
C GLY A 791 14.27 21.02 -61.70
N ALA A 792 14.39 22.19 -62.30
CA ALA A 792 15.55 22.59 -63.10
C ALA A 792 16.86 22.73 -62.30
N SER A 793 16.78 22.95 -60.98
CA SER A 793 17.97 23.09 -60.12
C SER A 793 18.47 21.76 -59.55
N SER A 794 17.80 20.64 -59.86
CA SER A 794 18.27 19.30 -59.47
C SER A 794 19.57 18.96 -60.20
N THR A 795 20.63 18.67 -59.44
CA THR A 795 21.94 18.34 -59.98
C THR A 795 22.66 17.29 -59.13
N GLY A 796 23.05 16.17 -59.76
CA GLY A 796 23.89 15.16 -59.12
C GLY A 796 23.24 14.53 -57.90
N GLN A 797 23.63 14.93 -56.70
CA GLN A 797 23.07 14.43 -55.43
C GLN A 797 21.98 15.33 -54.85
N THR A 798 21.77 16.52 -55.40
CA THR A 798 20.76 17.46 -54.94
C THR A 798 19.49 17.30 -55.76
N LEU A 799 18.40 16.97 -55.07
CA LEU A 799 17.04 16.94 -55.63
C LEU A 799 16.33 18.22 -55.18
N ASP A 800 16.06 19.11 -56.13
CA ASP A 800 15.18 20.28 -55.98
C ASP A 800 13.85 19.95 -56.67
N ALA A 801 12.77 19.88 -55.90
CA ALA A 801 11.45 19.45 -56.32
C ALA A 801 10.39 20.48 -55.85
N PRO A 802 10.16 21.58 -56.61
CA PRO A 802 9.34 22.73 -56.19
C PRO A 802 7.83 22.47 -56.03
N GLY A 803 7.39 21.21 -56.14
CA GLY A 803 6.03 20.76 -55.83
C GLY A 803 5.98 19.69 -54.74
N ALA A 804 7.12 19.36 -54.14
CA ALA A 804 7.21 18.52 -52.96
C ALA A 804 7.05 19.37 -51.70
N THR A 805 6.84 18.72 -50.54
CA THR A 805 6.91 19.39 -49.23
C THR A 805 7.54 18.41 -48.25
N PHE A 806 8.85 18.20 -48.33
CA PHE A 806 9.59 17.13 -47.68
C PHE A 806 9.56 17.19 -46.15
N VAL A 807 9.63 18.38 -45.56
CA VAL A 807 9.53 18.54 -44.10
C VAL A 807 8.09 18.27 -43.66
N THR A 808 7.11 18.83 -44.37
CA THR A 808 5.68 18.58 -44.10
C THR A 808 5.27 17.12 -44.36
N TRP A 809 5.92 16.44 -45.30
CA TRP A 809 5.72 15.01 -45.58
C TRP A 809 6.38 14.10 -44.53
N ALA A 810 7.09 14.68 -43.57
CA ALA A 810 7.85 13.97 -42.54
C ALA A 810 8.85 12.98 -43.13
N ILE A 811 9.53 13.38 -44.22
CA ILE A 811 10.71 12.67 -44.71
C ILE A 811 11.84 12.86 -43.70
N GLN A 812 12.65 11.82 -43.51
CA GLN A 812 13.76 11.81 -42.57
C GLN A 812 15.07 11.49 -43.27
N VAL A 813 16.19 11.96 -42.70
CA VAL A 813 17.52 11.52 -43.12
C VAL A 813 17.61 10.01 -42.93
N GLY A 814 18.10 9.30 -43.94
CA GLY A 814 18.14 7.84 -43.99
C GLY A 814 16.96 7.20 -44.73
N ASP A 815 15.88 7.93 -45.02
CA ASP A 815 14.78 7.40 -45.85
C ASP A 815 15.30 7.07 -47.26
N ILE A 816 14.79 5.97 -47.83
CA ILE A 816 15.14 5.52 -49.19
C ILE A 816 14.21 6.15 -50.23
N ILE A 817 14.79 6.65 -51.30
CA ILE A 817 14.10 7.30 -52.42
C ILE A 817 14.38 6.54 -53.72
N ARG A 818 13.34 6.32 -54.52
CA ARG A 818 13.43 5.68 -55.84
C ARG A 818 13.22 6.70 -56.95
N ARG A 819 14.08 6.67 -57.98
CA ARG A 819 13.81 7.33 -59.26
C ARG A 819 12.95 6.42 -60.15
N THR A 820 11.82 6.93 -60.64
CA THR A 820 10.81 6.15 -61.37
C THR A 820 10.86 6.27 -62.88
N ASN A 821 11.69 7.16 -63.42
CA ASN A 821 11.95 7.28 -64.85
C ASN A 821 13.46 7.33 -65.15
N GLY A 822 13.82 7.51 -66.43
CA GLY A 822 15.23 7.53 -66.86
C GLY A 822 15.93 6.19 -66.67
N ALA A 823 17.16 6.20 -66.16
CA ALA A 823 17.93 4.99 -65.87
C ALA A 823 17.48 4.24 -64.60
N GLY A 824 16.41 4.70 -63.92
CA GLY A 824 15.91 4.12 -62.68
C GLY A 824 16.89 4.29 -61.51
N GLY A 825 16.84 3.39 -60.53
CA GLY A 825 17.75 3.40 -59.37
C GLY A 825 17.15 4.03 -58.11
N TRP A 826 17.89 3.90 -57.02
CA TRP A 826 17.49 4.36 -55.69
C TRP A 826 18.68 5.02 -54.97
N ALA A 827 18.39 5.84 -53.96
CA ALA A 827 19.38 6.48 -53.09
C ALA A 827 18.83 6.63 -51.66
N TYR A 828 19.69 7.04 -50.72
CA TYR A 828 19.28 7.43 -49.37
C TYR A 828 19.33 8.95 -49.21
N VAL A 829 18.35 9.50 -48.50
CA VAL A 829 18.36 10.91 -48.09
C VAL A 829 19.48 11.13 -47.07
N THR A 830 20.36 12.09 -47.33
CA THR A 830 21.51 12.42 -46.46
C THR A 830 21.36 13.79 -45.80
N ALA A 831 20.56 14.69 -46.38
CA ALA A 831 20.18 15.95 -45.75
C ALA A 831 18.83 16.43 -46.28
N ILE A 832 18.09 17.14 -45.42
CA ILE A 832 16.86 17.84 -45.76
C ILE A 832 17.17 19.33 -45.60
N THR A 833 17.26 20.05 -46.71
CA THR A 833 17.67 21.46 -46.69
C THR A 833 16.49 22.38 -46.38
N ASP A 834 15.34 22.09 -47.00
CA ASP A 834 14.09 22.83 -46.86
C ASP A 834 12.90 21.96 -47.34
N GLU A 835 11.73 22.57 -47.55
CA GLU A 835 10.52 21.88 -48.00
C GLU A 835 10.64 21.27 -49.40
N ASP A 836 11.50 21.80 -50.27
CA ASP A 836 11.54 21.41 -51.68
C ASP A 836 12.88 20.79 -52.08
N THR A 837 13.87 20.80 -51.18
CA THR A 837 15.24 20.41 -51.48
C THR A 837 15.78 19.32 -50.55
N LEU A 838 16.22 18.21 -51.14
CA LEU A 838 16.95 17.13 -50.47
C LEU A 838 18.37 16.98 -51.03
N THR A 839 19.27 16.49 -50.19
CA THR A 839 20.52 15.87 -50.65
C THR A 839 20.42 14.36 -50.47
N THR A 840 20.86 13.59 -51.45
CA THR A 840 20.89 12.13 -51.43
C THR A 840 22.30 11.59 -51.62
N THR A 841 22.51 10.30 -51.42
CA THR A 841 23.69 9.60 -51.96
C THR A 841 23.62 9.51 -53.50
N LEU A 842 24.72 9.06 -54.14
CA LEU A 842 24.70 8.67 -55.55
C LEU A 842 23.62 7.60 -55.80
N LEU A 843 22.84 7.76 -56.87
CA LEU A 843 21.84 6.77 -57.29
C LEU A 843 22.54 5.45 -57.66
N SER A 844 21.93 4.33 -57.24
CA SER A 844 22.44 2.98 -57.54
C SER A 844 22.56 2.66 -59.02
N ALA A 845 21.83 3.41 -59.87
CA ALA A 845 21.96 3.39 -61.32
C ALA A 845 22.03 4.82 -61.88
N GLY A 846 23.01 5.10 -62.76
CA GLY A 846 23.16 6.39 -63.45
C GLY A 846 23.97 7.45 -62.70
N SER A 847 23.93 8.70 -63.18
CA SER A 847 24.84 9.79 -62.78
C SER A 847 24.29 10.80 -61.75
N GLY A 848 23.09 10.57 -61.19
CA GLY A 848 22.44 11.47 -60.22
C GLY A 848 21.10 12.07 -60.70
N TRP A 849 20.53 12.97 -59.90
CA TRP A 849 19.30 13.72 -60.18
C TRP A 849 19.47 14.72 -61.31
N ALA A 850 18.46 14.77 -62.19
CA ALA A 850 18.36 15.72 -63.29
C ALA A 850 16.93 16.26 -63.44
N ASN A 851 16.80 17.41 -64.10
CA ASN A 851 15.50 18.01 -64.41
C ASN A 851 14.56 17.00 -65.10
N THR A 852 13.27 17.03 -64.76
CA THR A 852 12.19 16.14 -65.25
C THR A 852 12.22 14.70 -64.75
N GLU A 853 13.19 14.32 -63.93
CA GLU A 853 13.19 13.01 -63.30
C GLU A 853 12.06 12.90 -62.26
N THR A 854 11.38 11.76 -62.23
CA THR A 854 10.30 11.50 -61.29
C THR A 854 10.79 10.60 -60.18
N PHE A 855 10.26 10.78 -58.97
CA PHE A 855 10.67 10.01 -57.81
C PHE A 855 9.49 9.53 -56.96
N GLU A 856 9.77 8.53 -56.13
CA GLU A 856 8.88 7.99 -55.12
C GLU A 856 9.61 7.78 -53.79
N LEU A 857 8.93 8.08 -52.70
CA LEU A 857 9.35 7.92 -51.31
C LEU A 857 8.25 7.15 -50.56
N ASN A 858 8.63 6.56 -49.43
CA ASN A 858 7.76 5.74 -48.59
C ASN A 858 7.15 4.53 -49.31
N ALA A 859 7.91 3.91 -50.21
CA ALA A 859 7.49 2.74 -50.96
C ALA A 859 8.69 1.81 -51.25
N LEU A 860 8.43 0.53 -51.52
CA LEU A 860 9.46 -0.44 -51.86
C LEU A 860 10.19 -0.07 -53.15
N VAL A 861 11.52 -0.07 -53.13
CA VAL A 861 12.33 0.38 -54.28
C VAL A 861 12.55 -0.71 -55.33
N VAL A 862 12.35 -1.97 -54.97
CA VAL A 862 12.44 -3.16 -55.82
C VAL A 862 11.36 -4.17 -55.43
N THR A 863 11.14 -5.18 -56.26
CA THR A 863 10.28 -6.32 -55.94
C THR A 863 11.10 -7.37 -55.20
N TYR A 864 10.59 -7.87 -54.07
CA TYR A 864 11.21 -8.94 -53.28
C TYR A 864 10.42 -10.24 -53.41
N THR A 865 11.12 -11.35 -53.24
CA THR A 865 10.62 -12.72 -53.31
C THR A 865 11.02 -13.49 -52.03
N ASN A 866 10.63 -14.76 -51.91
CA ASN A 866 11.02 -15.60 -50.77
C ASN A 866 12.49 -16.03 -50.77
N ALA A 867 13.24 -15.72 -51.83
CA ALA A 867 14.70 -15.80 -51.83
C ALA A 867 15.34 -14.72 -50.95
N ASP A 868 14.65 -13.60 -50.74
CA ASP A 868 15.14 -12.45 -49.99
C ASP A 868 14.89 -12.61 -48.49
N LYS A 869 15.89 -12.20 -47.70
CA LYS A 869 15.83 -12.23 -46.23
C LYS A 869 15.68 -10.83 -45.70
N PHE A 870 15.16 -10.70 -44.50
CA PHE A 870 15.12 -9.41 -43.83
C PHE A 870 15.25 -9.58 -42.33
N PHE A 871 15.65 -8.49 -41.68
CA PHE A 871 15.79 -8.42 -40.24
C PHE A 871 15.41 -7.02 -39.77
N VAL A 872 15.10 -6.92 -38.48
CA VAL A 872 14.62 -5.69 -37.84
C VAL A 872 15.59 -5.36 -36.72
N PRO A 873 16.37 -4.27 -36.82
CA PRO A 873 17.19 -3.80 -35.72
C PRO A 873 16.31 -3.37 -34.55
N PHE A 874 16.76 -3.61 -33.32
CA PHE A 874 16.11 -3.05 -32.13
C PHE A 874 16.29 -1.54 -32.05
N LEU A 875 17.41 -1.03 -32.55
CA LEU A 875 17.72 0.38 -32.69
C LEU A 875 18.44 0.59 -34.03
N ASP A 876 18.08 1.62 -34.78
CA ASP A 876 18.84 2.16 -35.93
C ASP A 876 18.52 3.65 -36.04
N VAL A 877 19.37 4.46 -35.42
CA VAL A 877 19.17 5.91 -35.28
C VAL A 877 20.42 6.69 -35.69
N ILE A 878 20.19 7.96 -36.02
CA ILE A 878 21.23 8.96 -36.18
C ILE A 878 21.06 9.95 -35.04
N GLU A 879 22.10 10.12 -34.23
CA GLU A 879 22.08 11.04 -33.09
C GLU A 879 21.81 12.47 -33.58
N ALA A 880 20.84 13.14 -32.96
CA ALA A 880 20.34 14.42 -33.46
C ALA A 880 21.03 15.63 -32.82
N SER A 881 21.59 15.50 -31.61
CA SER A 881 21.87 16.67 -30.75
C SER A 881 23.18 16.64 -29.96
N GLY A 882 23.80 15.47 -29.78
CA GLY A 882 25.02 15.32 -28.99
C GLY A 882 26.19 16.20 -29.48
N SER A 883 26.99 16.73 -28.55
CA SER A 883 28.17 17.55 -28.85
C SER A 883 29.36 17.18 -27.96
N ASP A 884 30.54 17.73 -28.23
CA ASP A 884 31.70 17.49 -27.37
C ASP A 884 31.56 18.11 -25.97
N ALA A 885 30.84 19.22 -25.84
CA ALA A 885 30.60 19.89 -24.56
C ALA A 885 29.43 19.26 -23.77
N SER A 886 28.46 18.67 -24.47
CA SER A 886 27.32 17.95 -23.91
C SER A 886 27.05 16.72 -24.78
N PRO A 887 27.73 15.60 -24.52
CA PRO A 887 27.54 14.37 -25.30
C PRO A 887 26.12 13.83 -25.16
N GLY A 888 25.62 13.22 -26.22
CA GLY A 888 24.31 12.55 -26.24
C GLY A 888 24.36 11.15 -25.63
N ILE A 889 23.17 10.55 -25.54
CA ILE A 889 22.96 9.15 -25.16
C ILE A 889 21.82 8.60 -26.02
N GLU A 890 22.06 7.45 -26.66
CA GLU A 890 21.02 6.68 -27.34
C GLU A 890 20.79 5.38 -26.57
N SER A 891 19.53 4.92 -26.47
CA SER A 891 19.22 3.70 -25.72
C SER A 891 18.04 2.93 -26.31
N VAL A 892 18.04 1.63 -26.05
CA VAL A 892 16.92 0.74 -26.39
C VAL A 892 16.71 -0.27 -25.27
N THR A 893 15.45 -0.51 -24.92
CA THR A 893 15.07 -1.59 -24.01
C THR A 893 14.70 -2.84 -24.80
N LEU A 894 15.49 -3.88 -24.62
CA LEU A 894 15.29 -5.20 -25.20
C LEU A 894 14.44 -6.02 -24.23
N THR A 895 13.28 -6.49 -24.65
CA THR A 895 12.44 -7.40 -23.85
C THR A 895 12.52 -8.78 -24.49
N TYR A 896 13.05 -9.76 -23.76
CA TYR A 896 13.31 -11.09 -24.31
C TYR A 896 12.07 -11.98 -24.28
N ASP A 897 11.70 -12.52 -25.44
CA ASP A 897 10.73 -13.61 -25.54
C ASP A 897 11.37 -14.91 -25.00
N SER A 898 10.86 -15.41 -23.88
CA SER A 898 11.39 -16.61 -23.23
C SER A 898 11.27 -17.88 -24.08
N THR A 899 10.38 -17.89 -25.08
CA THR A 899 10.23 -19.04 -26.01
C THR A 899 11.37 -19.13 -27.03
N ALA A 900 12.15 -18.06 -27.14
CA ALA A 900 13.16 -17.84 -28.16
C ALA A 900 14.59 -18.17 -27.73
N GLY A 901 14.80 -18.53 -26.45
CA GLY A 901 16.10 -18.85 -25.84
C GLY A 901 16.98 -17.60 -25.58
N ASP A 902 18.17 -17.82 -25.02
CA ASP A 902 19.17 -16.76 -24.86
C ASP A 902 19.60 -16.24 -26.24
N ARG A 903 19.56 -14.92 -26.43
CA ARG A 903 19.92 -14.26 -27.70
C ARG A 903 20.92 -13.15 -27.45
N GLU A 904 22.06 -13.22 -28.12
CA GLU A 904 23.08 -12.19 -28.09
C GLU A 904 22.69 -11.02 -29.01
N VAL A 905 23.15 -9.82 -28.67
CA VAL A 905 22.99 -8.62 -29.50
C VAL A 905 24.34 -8.08 -29.92
N VAL A 906 24.38 -7.52 -31.13
CA VAL A 906 25.54 -6.78 -31.63
C VAL A 906 25.22 -5.30 -31.69
N ILE A 907 26.20 -4.47 -31.33
CA ILE A 907 26.09 -3.01 -31.35
C ILE A 907 27.05 -2.49 -32.43
N GLU A 908 26.51 -1.77 -33.40
CA GLU A 908 27.30 -1.05 -34.40
C GLU A 908 27.24 0.44 -34.14
N ILE A 909 28.42 1.07 -34.08
CA ILE A 909 28.56 2.52 -33.93
C ILE A 909 29.45 3.02 -35.05
N ARG A 910 28.96 3.99 -35.81
CA ARG A 910 29.75 4.70 -36.81
C ARG A 910 29.82 6.17 -36.45
N ASN A 911 31.02 6.63 -36.07
CA ASN A 911 31.26 8.03 -35.79
C ASN A 911 31.41 8.81 -37.10
N VAL A 912 30.60 9.85 -37.29
CA VAL A 912 30.59 10.63 -38.55
C VAL A 912 31.61 11.77 -38.53
N LYS A 913 32.10 12.18 -37.34
CA LYS A 913 33.17 13.18 -37.21
C LYS A 913 34.54 12.52 -37.08
N LEU A 914 35.12 12.15 -38.23
CA LEU A 914 36.55 11.86 -38.36
C LEU A 914 37.38 13.10 -37.99
N ILE A 915 37.66 13.33 -36.71
CA ILE A 915 38.93 13.97 -36.34
C ILE A 915 39.98 12.88 -36.57
N GLN A 916 40.90 13.10 -37.50
CA GLN A 916 42.09 12.27 -37.67
C GLN A 916 42.76 12.06 -36.31
N PHE A 917 42.59 10.88 -35.71
CA PHE A 917 43.37 10.48 -34.56
C PHE A 917 44.79 10.16 -35.04
N THR A 918 45.73 11.06 -34.74
CA THR A 918 47.14 10.67 -34.69
C THR A 918 47.31 9.79 -33.46
N LEU A 919 47.46 8.49 -33.70
CA LEU A 919 47.74 7.49 -32.67
C LEU A 919 49.10 7.81 -32.03
N LYS A 920 49.12 8.45 -30.85
CA LYS A 920 50.31 8.46 -29.98
C LYS A 920 50.19 7.31 -28.99
N VAL A 921 50.76 6.17 -29.36
CA VAL A 921 51.04 5.09 -28.40
C VAL A 921 52.13 5.60 -27.47
N SER A 922 51.81 5.77 -26.18
CA SER A 922 52.82 5.81 -25.12
C SER A 922 52.75 4.50 -24.35
N PRO A 923 53.87 3.80 -24.16
CA PRO A 923 53.87 2.53 -23.47
C PRO A 923 53.71 2.76 -21.96
N LYS A 924 52.65 2.21 -21.38
CA LYS A 924 52.68 1.51 -20.07
C LYS A 924 51.43 0.69 -19.86
#